data_AF-A2G5N1-F1
#
_entry.id   AF-A2G5N1-F1
#
_cell.length_a   1.000
_cell.length_b   1.000
_cell.length_c   1.000
_cell.angle_alpha   90.00
_cell.angle_beta   90.00
_cell.angle_gamma   90.00
#
_symmetry.space_group_name_H-M   'P 1'
#
loop_
_entity.id
_entity.type
_entity.pdbx_description
1 polymer ?
#
loop_
_entity_poly.entity_id
_entity_poly.type
_entity_poly.pdbx_seq_one_letter_code
_entity_poly.pdbx_strand_id
1 'polypeptide(L)'
;MNETYNNDNSILLSSNNSANVDLKQSCETIYGLYAGNECKDFAFKGSNNTLLSINFPIGSHLADINDCAFYHCRKLSLVDFSNCQFLTKIGSYAFSGCISLSHIILPTHLKSISSFCFESTSISSISIPNEVTSLGLSCFQSCTKLKNVIIDVESNIKEIKTYSFDYAKVETLFIPKATTFISEYAFVALTTLREFTIDPSNPSYSVSDGVLFNKDQTCLIHFPANKCKSYTIPEKATSIASCSFAYSIIESIQFSKNFQSIGEWAFIGSNFKSIVIPDTVTNIHEGAFFACSSLNSIVIGTGLKAISNYCFRRTNISSITIPSGITTIGIYAFDGCNNLKEVVLPSSLKNLGGSCFPMTTKLIFSEGSDFTIDDQLIVYNKAKTKVVMCLNQSDSYIIPSTVQIINNDVFKLNKILSKIEFVPDSQLTDIYDGAFSECEKLSSINIPLSVSKFGKNSFYGCKLLQSVFFGDKLSMISDNCFENCISLRTISFSDSNVSANINQYVFSGCGSLTSIILKKGILSLNMFCFRGCISLNKINIPSTVVFIGTNAFQNTNIETVTFSLDSHMRVLNQYVFSGCNTLRNIENIPSCIESIESNCFEFTNIETFTVPVSTVSIADYAFRGCRSLRVFTIPSGCVLSNIGNFIFTGCTSLSVIECDNSEHFVVDNGALFNKERSNLIYFPPASSIKFFCFSQNVKSVSSSAFYGCRHLEGIMIPDNSIETIGSSAFSECTSFKYINIPLCVKTIEQNAFSGCINLHCGVNIQNKTRSYIDNIIKSSGLSITSMKSCSLITCKQIHCQNHVSNSYLYVFILM
;
A
#
# COMPACT_ATOMS: atom_id res chain seq x y z
N MET A 1 29.95 16.12 12.30
CA MET A 1 29.93 14.86 11.53
C MET A 1 28.50 14.66 11.14
N ASN A 2 28.21 14.83 9.87
CA ASN A 2 26.85 14.77 9.35
C ASN A 2 26.46 13.31 9.05
N GLU A 3 27.46 12.43 8.99
CA GLU A 3 27.40 11.01 8.72
C GLU A 3 27.48 10.21 10.03
N THR A 4 26.56 9.27 10.21
CA THR A 4 26.51 8.34 11.34
C THR A 4 26.74 6.94 10.84
N TYR A 5 27.72 6.26 11.42
CA TYR A 5 28.02 4.86 11.16
C TYR A 5 27.68 4.01 12.39
N ASN A 6 27.56 2.69 12.22
CA ASN A 6 27.54 1.75 13.33
C ASN A 6 28.91 1.69 14.06
N ASN A 7 28.98 0.94 15.16
CA ASN A 7 30.10 0.98 16.12
C ASN A 7 31.47 0.62 15.52
N ASP A 8 31.52 -0.30 14.56
CA ASP A 8 32.73 -0.75 13.87
C ASP A 8 32.98 0.02 12.54
N ASN A 9 32.09 0.95 12.19
CA ASN A 9 32.09 1.70 10.93
C ASN A 9 31.87 0.86 9.67
N SER A 10 31.31 -0.36 9.78
CA SER A 10 30.97 -1.20 8.64
C SER A 10 29.69 -0.77 7.92
N ILE A 11 28.80 0.01 8.55
CA ILE A 11 27.52 0.41 7.97
C ILE A 11 27.32 1.93 8.10
N LEU A 12 27.08 2.60 6.97
CA LEU A 12 26.58 3.98 6.97
C LEU A 12 25.07 3.98 7.25
N LEU A 13 24.69 4.44 8.45
CA LEU A 13 23.30 4.43 8.92
C LEU A 13 22.53 5.69 8.53
N SER A 14 23.16 6.87 8.58
CA SER A 14 22.52 8.12 8.16
C SER A 14 23.52 9.20 7.73
N SER A 15 23.06 10.13 6.89
CA SER A 15 23.74 11.33 6.46
C SER A 15 22.73 12.48 6.45
N ASN A 16 23.01 13.56 7.20
CA ASN A 16 22.07 14.68 7.38
C ASN A 16 22.65 16.00 6.87
N ASN A 17 21.95 16.66 5.94
CA ASN A 17 22.32 17.96 5.37
C ASN A 17 23.73 17.99 4.74
N SER A 18 24.23 16.83 4.26
CA SER A 18 25.52 16.74 3.59
C SER A 18 25.38 17.05 2.10
N ALA A 19 26.30 17.86 1.58
CA ALA A 19 26.42 18.12 0.15
C ALA A 19 27.34 17.10 -0.53
N ASN A 20 28.44 16.74 0.12
CA ASN A 20 29.38 15.72 -0.36
C ASN A 20 29.67 14.77 0.80
N VAL A 21 29.77 13.48 0.49
CA VAL A 21 30.05 12.44 1.49
C VAL A 21 31.25 11.63 1.05
N ASP A 22 32.29 11.61 1.87
CA ASP A 22 33.43 10.70 1.71
C ASP A 22 33.14 9.42 2.51
N LEU A 23 32.92 8.30 1.81
CA LEU A 23 32.65 7.03 2.46
C LEU A 23 33.91 6.52 3.18
N LYS A 24 33.76 6.01 4.40
CA LYS A 24 34.88 5.34 5.09
C LYS A 24 35.29 4.09 4.32
N GLN A 25 36.60 3.86 4.19
CA GLN A 25 37.13 2.67 3.50
C GLN A 25 36.61 1.37 4.11
N SER A 26 36.43 1.34 5.44
CA SER A 26 35.88 0.19 6.19
C SER A 26 34.38 -0.02 6.02
N CYS A 27 33.67 0.88 5.35
CA CYS A 27 32.22 0.78 5.19
C CYS A 27 31.90 -0.32 4.17
N GLU A 28 31.18 -1.34 4.61
CA GLU A 28 30.75 -2.50 3.84
C GLU A 28 29.31 -2.35 3.33
N THR A 29 28.47 -1.58 4.02
CA THR A 29 27.05 -1.42 3.67
C THR A 29 26.57 0.03 3.74
N ILE A 30 25.74 0.45 2.78
CA ILE A 30 24.93 1.67 2.89
C ILE A 30 23.50 1.29 3.23
N TYR A 31 23.00 1.78 4.37
CA TYR A 31 21.72 1.38 4.94
C TYR A 31 20.51 1.86 4.13
N GLY A 32 19.48 1.01 4.11
CA GLY A 32 18.20 1.25 3.48
C GLY A 32 17.19 0.14 3.81
N LEU A 33 15.92 0.50 3.90
CA LEU A 33 14.83 -0.37 4.32
C LEU A 33 13.58 -0.13 3.47
N TYR A 34 13.22 -1.15 2.69
CA TYR A 34 11.93 -1.27 2.02
C TYR A 34 11.04 -2.23 2.81
N ALA A 35 9.89 -1.76 3.31
CA ALA A 35 8.95 -2.60 4.05
C ALA A 35 7.52 -2.04 3.95
N GLY A 36 6.51 -2.92 3.92
CA GLY A 36 5.11 -2.51 3.81
C GLY A 36 4.77 -1.80 2.49
N ASN A 37 5.43 -2.20 1.39
CA ASN A 37 5.32 -1.60 0.05
C ASN A 37 5.79 -0.14 -0.06
N GLU A 38 6.67 0.32 0.84
CA GLU A 38 7.27 1.66 0.77
C GLU A 38 8.72 1.70 1.29
N CYS A 39 9.48 2.71 0.86
CA CYS A 39 10.80 3.02 1.41
C CYS A 39 10.64 3.68 2.79
N LYS A 40 10.83 2.91 3.86
CA LYS A 40 10.60 3.35 5.25
C LYS A 40 11.73 4.25 5.76
N ASP A 41 12.97 3.81 5.56
CA ASP A 41 14.14 4.49 6.08
C ASP A 41 15.40 4.19 5.26
N PHE A 42 16.37 5.12 5.24
CA PHE A 42 17.55 5.01 4.38
C PHE A 42 18.63 6.04 4.75
N ALA A 43 19.88 5.72 4.42
CA ALA A 43 21.06 6.48 4.84
C ALA A 43 20.99 7.96 4.46
N PHE A 44 20.52 8.30 3.26
CA PHE A 44 20.52 9.69 2.79
C PHE A 44 19.20 10.43 2.98
N LYS A 45 18.28 9.94 3.83
CA LYS A 45 16.98 10.58 4.09
C LYS A 45 17.08 12.04 4.51
N GLY A 46 18.04 12.36 5.38
CA GLY A 46 18.31 13.74 5.80
C GLY A 46 19.16 14.57 4.82
N SER A 47 19.68 13.97 3.76
CA SER A 47 20.47 14.64 2.70
C SER A 47 19.83 14.56 1.32
N ASN A 48 18.57 14.11 1.23
CA ASN A 48 17.88 13.82 -0.03
C ASN A 48 17.77 15.05 -0.96
N ASN A 49 17.76 16.26 -0.39
CA ASN A 49 17.71 17.53 -1.12
C ASN A 49 19.04 18.31 -1.10
N THR A 50 20.12 17.73 -0.59
CA THR A 50 21.42 18.40 -0.45
C THR A 50 22.57 17.63 -1.07
N LEU A 51 22.53 16.29 -1.05
CA LEU A 51 23.61 15.43 -1.56
C LEU A 51 23.83 15.69 -3.05
N LEU A 52 25.03 16.13 -3.40
CA LEU A 52 25.50 16.41 -4.75
C LEU A 52 26.35 15.26 -5.29
N SER A 53 27.21 14.69 -4.43
CA SER A 53 28.13 13.61 -4.77
C SER A 53 28.46 12.73 -3.55
N ILE A 54 28.91 11.51 -3.83
CA ILE A 54 29.50 10.59 -2.87
C ILE A 54 30.82 10.08 -3.43
N ASN A 55 31.85 10.07 -2.60
CA ASN A 55 33.19 9.61 -2.97
C ASN A 55 33.47 8.26 -2.30
N PHE A 56 33.94 7.31 -3.09
CA PHE A 56 34.33 5.98 -2.64
C PHE A 56 35.86 5.85 -2.68
N PRO A 57 36.53 5.66 -1.53
CA PRO A 57 37.98 5.64 -1.47
C PRO A 57 38.57 4.44 -2.20
N ILE A 58 39.82 4.56 -2.65
CA ILE A 58 40.58 3.44 -3.22
C ILE A 58 40.61 2.28 -2.21
N GLY A 59 40.29 1.07 -2.66
CA GLY A 59 40.20 -0.11 -1.79
C GLY A 59 38.98 -0.06 -0.85
N SER A 60 37.88 0.58 -1.26
CA SER A 60 36.60 0.57 -0.55
C SER A 60 36.13 -0.86 -0.29
N HIS A 61 35.73 -1.15 0.95
CA HIS A 61 35.16 -2.45 1.34
C HIS A 61 33.67 -2.56 1.06
N LEU A 62 33.06 -1.57 0.39
CA LEU A 62 31.63 -1.55 0.11
C LEU A 62 31.21 -2.80 -0.67
N ALA A 63 30.37 -3.63 -0.04
CA ALA A 63 29.91 -4.91 -0.54
C ALA A 63 28.40 -4.93 -0.84
N ASP A 64 27.61 -4.12 -0.13
CA ASP A 64 26.15 -4.06 -0.30
C ASP A 64 25.60 -2.62 -0.25
N ILE A 65 24.66 -2.34 -1.15
CA ILE A 65 23.82 -1.14 -1.09
C ILE A 65 22.39 -1.63 -0.91
N ASN A 66 21.82 -1.38 0.27
CA ASN A 66 20.49 -1.86 0.59
C ASN A 66 19.40 -1.18 -0.26
N ASP A 67 18.19 -1.75 -0.18
CA ASP A 67 17.01 -1.18 -0.81
C ASP A 67 16.77 0.26 -0.34
N CYS A 68 16.39 1.15 -1.25
CA CYS A 68 16.11 2.57 -0.99
C CYS A 68 17.30 3.42 -0.48
N ALA A 69 18.54 2.92 -0.45
CA ALA A 69 19.68 3.60 0.17
C ALA A 69 19.86 5.09 -0.22
N PHE A 70 19.70 5.42 -1.51
CA PHE A 70 19.76 6.79 -2.07
C PHE A 70 18.38 7.30 -2.55
N TYR A 71 17.28 6.72 -2.06
CA TYR A 71 15.93 7.06 -2.50
C TYR A 71 15.65 8.57 -2.45
N HIS A 72 15.19 9.15 -3.57
CA HIS A 72 14.96 10.59 -3.74
C HIS A 72 16.15 11.49 -3.39
N CYS A 73 17.40 11.07 -3.60
CA CYS A 73 18.55 11.97 -3.58
C CYS A 73 18.53 12.89 -4.82
N ARG A 74 17.61 13.87 -4.81
CA ARG A 74 17.21 14.66 -5.99
C ARG A 74 18.32 15.51 -6.58
N LYS A 75 19.35 15.85 -5.83
CA LYS A 75 20.51 16.63 -6.30
C LYS A 75 21.75 15.78 -6.60
N LEU A 76 21.72 14.48 -6.28
CA LEU A 76 22.85 13.60 -6.55
C LEU A 76 23.03 13.51 -8.06
N SER A 77 24.20 13.92 -8.55
CA SER A 77 24.41 14.11 -10.00
C SER A 77 25.33 13.07 -10.62
N LEU A 78 26.24 12.53 -9.82
CA LEU A 78 27.27 11.58 -10.21
C LEU A 78 27.53 10.56 -9.11
N VAL A 79 27.68 9.29 -9.49
CA VAL A 79 28.10 8.18 -8.63
C VAL A 79 29.13 7.34 -9.38
N ASP A 80 30.30 7.13 -8.78
CA ASP A 80 31.37 6.34 -9.41
C ASP A 80 31.78 5.16 -8.51
N PHE A 81 31.38 3.94 -8.90
CA PHE A 81 31.72 2.72 -8.16
C PHE A 81 33.03 2.05 -8.62
N SER A 82 33.88 2.73 -9.39
CA SER A 82 35.14 2.14 -9.90
C SER A 82 36.05 1.60 -8.80
N ASN A 83 35.98 2.15 -7.59
CA ASN A 83 36.77 1.72 -6.43
C ASN A 83 36.10 0.64 -5.56
N CYS A 84 34.87 0.21 -5.88
CA CYS A 84 34.07 -0.70 -5.06
C CYS A 84 34.10 -2.14 -5.60
N GLN A 85 35.24 -2.81 -5.48
CA GLN A 85 35.45 -4.16 -6.05
C GLN A 85 34.62 -5.26 -5.37
N PHE A 86 34.21 -5.05 -4.11
CA PHE A 86 33.39 -6.03 -3.37
C PHE A 86 31.89 -5.84 -3.60
N LEU A 87 31.47 -4.76 -4.27
CA LEU A 87 30.06 -4.44 -4.46
C LEU A 87 29.43 -5.37 -5.49
N THR A 88 28.70 -6.36 -5.00
CA THR A 88 28.06 -7.39 -5.84
C THR A 88 26.56 -7.17 -6.03
N LYS A 89 25.96 -6.27 -5.25
CA LYS A 89 24.51 -6.03 -5.24
C LYS A 89 24.18 -4.55 -5.02
N ILE A 90 23.18 -4.07 -5.75
CA ILE A 90 22.51 -2.80 -5.50
C ILE A 90 21.01 -3.10 -5.30
N GLY A 91 20.46 -2.67 -4.18
CA GLY A 91 19.10 -2.97 -3.74
C GLY A 91 18.00 -2.35 -4.61
N SER A 92 16.78 -2.83 -4.37
CA SER A 92 15.58 -2.30 -5.03
C SER A 92 15.34 -0.85 -4.63
N TYR A 93 14.85 -0.01 -5.56
CA TYR A 93 14.65 1.43 -5.33
C TYR A 93 15.90 2.22 -4.89
N ALA A 94 17.10 1.64 -4.91
CA ALA A 94 18.29 2.26 -4.31
C ALA A 94 18.56 3.68 -4.83
N PHE A 95 18.37 3.93 -6.12
CA PHE A 95 18.50 5.26 -6.75
C PHE A 95 17.18 5.79 -7.32
N SER A 96 16.03 5.20 -6.96
CA SER A 96 14.73 5.64 -7.46
C SER A 96 14.47 7.10 -7.06
N GLY A 97 14.05 7.91 -8.03
CA GLY A 97 13.79 9.34 -7.84
C GLY A 97 15.04 10.23 -7.72
N CYS A 98 16.24 9.72 -8.02
CA CYS A 98 17.45 10.56 -8.15
C CYS A 98 17.42 11.36 -9.47
N ILE A 99 16.53 12.35 -9.54
CA ILE A 99 16.20 13.08 -10.76
C ILE A 99 17.35 13.90 -11.37
N SER A 100 18.43 14.16 -10.63
CA SER A 100 19.63 14.83 -11.17
C SER A 100 20.75 13.87 -11.54
N LEU A 101 20.62 12.57 -11.20
CA LEU A 101 21.67 11.58 -11.42
C LEU A 101 21.79 11.35 -12.92
N SER A 102 22.86 11.88 -13.49
CA SER A 102 23.08 11.92 -14.94
C SER A 102 24.20 10.99 -15.41
N HIS A 103 25.12 10.67 -14.49
CA HIS A 103 26.25 9.81 -14.71
C HIS A 103 26.40 8.80 -13.58
N ILE A 104 26.53 7.52 -13.93
CA ILE A 104 26.84 6.46 -12.99
C ILE A 104 27.81 5.47 -13.62
N ILE A 105 28.84 5.09 -12.87
CA ILE A 105 29.75 3.99 -13.22
C ILE A 105 29.44 2.83 -12.29
N LEU A 106 29.01 1.69 -12.85
CA LEU A 106 28.69 0.48 -12.10
C LEU A 106 29.95 -0.35 -11.79
N PRO A 107 29.99 -1.10 -10.68
CA PRO A 107 31.14 -1.93 -10.32
C PRO A 107 31.21 -3.19 -11.20
N THR A 108 32.41 -3.73 -11.40
CA THR A 108 32.67 -4.84 -12.35
C THR A 108 32.03 -6.17 -11.93
N HIS A 109 31.92 -6.46 -10.64
CA HIS A 109 31.42 -7.73 -10.09
C HIS A 109 29.93 -7.71 -9.71
N LEU A 110 29.18 -6.71 -10.21
CA LEU A 110 27.74 -6.60 -9.96
C LEU A 110 27.00 -7.80 -10.55
N LYS A 111 26.18 -8.48 -9.74
CA LYS A 111 25.45 -9.71 -10.14
C LYS A 111 24.06 -9.43 -10.71
N SER A 112 23.43 -8.33 -10.31
CA SER A 112 22.09 -7.95 -10.76
C SER A 112 21.84 -6.46 -10.62
N ILE A 113 20.92 -5.94 -11.43
CA ILE A 113 20.30 -4.62 -11.23
C ILE A 113 18.88 -4.88 -10.70
N SER A 114 18.64 -4.53 -9.44
CA SER A 114 17.40 -4.86 -8.74
C SER A 114 16.19 -4.05 -9.24
N SER A 115 15.00 -4.44 -8.80
CA SER A 115 13.74 -3.81 -9.21
C SER A 115 13.70 -2.33 -8.84
N PHE A 116 13.20 -1.48 -9.75
CA PHE A 116 13.08 -0.02 -9.58
C PHE A 116 14.40 0.70 -9.24
N CYS A 117 15.56 0.05 -9.38
CA CYS A 117 16.85 0.57 -8.90
C CYS A 117 17.16 1.99 -9.41
N PHE A 118 16.98 2.26 -10.71
CA PHE A 118 17.25 3.54 -11.35
C PHE A 118 15.99 4.24 -11.85
N GLU A 119 14.82 3.87 -11.33
CA GLU A 119 13.55 4.47 -11.74
C GLU A 119 13.59 6.00 -11.63
N SER A 120 13.10 6.70 -12.65
CA SER A 120 13.00 8.17 -12.69
C SER A 120 14.33 8.90 -12.45
N THR A 121 15.45 8.33 -12.91
CA THR A 121 16.76 9.00 -12.95
C THR A 121 16.97 9.77 -14.26
N SER A 122 17.96 10.67 -14.28
CA SER A 122 18.36 11.43 -15.48
C SER A 122 19.57 10.83 -16.19
N ILE A 123 19.87 9.55 -15.96
CA ILE A 123 21.02 8.87 -16.56
C ILE A 123 20.86 8.92 -18.07
N SER A 124 21.90 9.37 -18.77
CA SER A 124 21.88 9.50 -20.23
C SER A 124 22.43 8.28 -20.96
N SER A 125 23.41 7.61 -20.33
CA SER A 125 24.02 6.38 -20.80
C SER A 125 24.46 5.53 -19.62
N ILE A 126 24.36 4.21 -19.76
CA ILE A 126 24.83 3.26 -18.76
C ILE A 126 25.49 2.06 -19.43
N SER A 127 26.59 1.57 -18.85
CA SER A 127 27.23 0.31 -19.23
C SER A 127 26.87 -0.75 -18.20
N ILE A 128 26.37 -1.89 -18.67
CA ILE A 128 25.95 -3.01 -17.81
C ILE A 128 27.13 -3.98 -17.65
N PRO A 129 27.63 -4.24 -16.43
CA PRO A 129 28.73 -5.18 -16.20
C PRO A 129 28.43 -6.61 -16.67
N ASN A 130 29.46 -7.33 -17.13
CA ASN A 130 29.29 -8.66 -17.74
C ASN A 130 28.75 -9.72 -16.77
N GLU A 131 28.98 -9.57 -15.47
CA GLU A 131 28.49 -10.51 -14.44
C GLU A 131 27.01 -10.30 -14.07
N VAL A 132 26.37 -9.24 -14.58
CA VAL A 132 24.94 -9.00 -14.34
C VAL A 132 24.13 -10.07 -15.05
N THR A 133 23.30 -10.78 -14.29
CA THR A 133 22.49 -11.89 -14.78
C THR A 133 21.03 -11.53 -15.05
N SER A 134 20.54 -10.41 -14.51
CA SER A 134 19.13 -10.02 -14.63
C SER A 134 18.96 -8.51 -14.52
N LEU A 135 18.09 -7.96 -15.38
CA LEU A 135 17.55 -6.62 -15.27
C LEU A 135 16.19 -6.68 -14.56
N GLY A 136 16.09 -6.04 -13.39
CA GLY A 136 14.93 -6.06 -12.50
C GLY A 136 13.64 -5.45 -13.09
N LEU A 137 12.52 -5.72 -12.41
CA LEU A 137 11.22 -5.09 -12.68
C LEU A 137 11.38 -3.58 -12.64
N SER A 138 10.96 -2.86 -13.68
CA SER A 138 11.01 -1.38 -13.72
C SER A 138 12.39 -0.75 -13.44
N CYS A 139 13.51 -1.48 -13.60
CA CYS A 139 14.82 -1.00 -13.14
C CYS A 139 15.27 0.31 -13.78
N PHE A 140 14.87 0.61 -15.03
CA PHE A 140 15.09 1.89 -15.71
C PHE A 140 13.78 2.58 -16.11
N GLN A 141 12.66 2.28 -15.42
CA GLN A 141 11.38 2.92 -15.74
C GLN A 141 11.47 4.44 -15.59
N SER A 142 10.85 5.18 -16.52
CA SER A 142 10.83 6.64 -16.52
C SER A 142 12.21 7.32 -16.57
N CYS A 143 13.25 6.61 -17.01
CA CYS A 143 14.57 7.19 -17.30
C CYS A 143 14.53 8.01 -18.61
N THR A 144 13.86 9.15 -18.59
CA THR A 144 13.53 9.93 -19.81
C THR A 144 14.73 10.54 -20.54
N LYS A 145 15.93 10.43 -19.97
CA LYS A 145 17.18 10.87 -20.60
C LYS A 145 18.04 9.70 -21.11
N LEU A 146 17.72 8.47 -20.74
CA LEU A 146 18.53 7.28 -21.05
C LEU A 146 18.40 6.94 -22.52
N LYS A 147 19.46 7.17 -23.29
CA LYS A 147 19.53 6.89 -24.73
C LYS A 147 20.33 5.64 -25.06
N ASN A 148 21.40 5.40 -24.29
CA ASN A 148 22.39 4.38 -24.61
C ASN A 148 22.53 3.38 -23.45
N VAL A 149 22.20 2.13 -23.70
CA VAL A 149 22.44 1.01 -22.78
C VAL A 149 23.48 0.11 -23.42
N ILE A 150 24.70 0.14 -22.88
CA ILE A 150 25.85 -0.58 -23.42
C ILE A 150 25.89 -1.96 -22.75
N ILE A 151 25.65 -3.00 -23.54
CA ILE A 151 25.70 -4.41 -23.13
C ILE A 151 26.77 -5.08 -23.99
N ASP A 152 27.76 -5.68 -23.36
CA ASP A 152 28.84 -6.39 -24.04
C ASP A 152 28.36 -7.75 -24.60
N VAL A 153 29.06 -8.26 -25.62
CA VAL A 153 28.80 -9.58 -26.22
C VAL A 153 29.00 -10.73 -25.22
N GLU A 154 29.89 -10.56 -24.24
CA GLU A 154 30.16 -11.52 -23.16
C GLU A 154 29.19 -11.38 -21.98
N SER A 155 28.19 -10.50 -22.07
CA SER A 155 27.24 -10.27 -20.98
C SER A 155 26.45 -11.53 -20.59
N ASN A 156 26.33 -11.75 -19.28
CA ASN A 156 25.59 -12.88 -18.70
C ASN A 156 24.11 -12.59 -18.43
N ILE A 157 23.53 -11.53 -18.99
CA ILE A 157 22.11 -11.19 -18.79
C ILE A 157 21.24 -12.32 -19.33
N LYS A 158 20.58 -13.05 -18.43
CA LYS A 158 19.63 -14.14 -18.72
C LYS A 158 18.21 -13.64 -18.85
N GLU A 159 17.86 -12.62 -18.06
CA GLU A 159 16.49 -12.15 -17.90
C GLU A 159 16.37 -10.62 -18.04
N ILE A 160 15.42 -10.19 -18.87
CA ILE A 160 14.92 -8.80 -18.92
C ILE A 160 13.47 -8.82 -18.42
N LYS A 161 13.23 -8.23 -17.24
CA LYS A 161 11.94 -8.34 -16.55
C LYS A 161 10.93 -7.29 -17.05
N THR A 162 9.70 -7.40 -16.53
CA THR A 162 8.59 -6.51 -16.84
C THR A 162 8.98 -5.04 -16.62
N TYR A 163 8.59 -4.18 -17.55
CA TYR A 163 8.80 -2.73 -17.50
C TYR A 163 10.25 -2.26 -17.32
N SER A 164 11.27 -3.11 -17.53
CA SER A 164 12.68 -2.75 -17.27
C SER A 164 13.09 -1.43 -17.94
N PHE A 165 12.53 -1.08 -19.10
CA PHE A 165 12.81 0.16 -19.82
C PHE A 165 11.56 1.01 -20.10
N ASP A 166 10.47 0.80 -19.36
CA ASP A 166 9.20 1.48 -19.62
C ASP A 166 9.35 3.01 -19.51
N TYR A 167 8.85 3.78 -20.49
CA TYR A 167 9.03 5.24 -20.63
C TYR A 167 10.49 5.75 -20.74
N ALA A 168 11.50 4.87 -20.82
CA ALA A 168 12.87 5.28 -21.15
C ALA A 168 12.98 5.77 -22.60
N LYS A 169 14.16 6.29 -22.98
CA LYS A 169 14.40 6.87 -24.31
C LYS A 169 15.52 6.17 -25.10
N VAL A 170 15.69 4.86 -24.87
CA VAL A 170 16.69 4.03 -25.53
C VAL A 170 16.40 3.95 -27.03
N GLU A 171 17.42 4.12 -27.86
CA GLU A 171 17.27 4.09 -29.34
C GLU A 171 17.63 2.74 -29.95
N THR A 172 18.59 2.02 -29.37
CA THR A 172 19.03 0.68 -29.80
C THR A 172 19.28 -0.21 -28.60
N LEU A 173 18.94 -1.51 -28.69
CA LEU A 173 19.21 -2.47 -27.60
C LEU A 173 19.83 -3.76 -28.13
N PHE A 174 20.94 -4.17 -27.52
CA PHE A 174 21.61 -5.44 -27.83
C PHE A 174 21.12 -6.55 -26.91
N ILE A 175 20.84 -7.72 -27.49
CA ILE A 175 20.44 -8.94 -26.78
C ILE A 175 21.63 -9.91 -26.76
N PRO A 176 22.28 -10.15 -25.61
CA PRO A 176 23.46 -11.01 -25.53
C PRO A 176 23.10 -12.50 -25.64
N LYS A 177 24.13 -13.34 -25.87
CA LYS A 177 23.97 -14.80 -26.00
C LYS A 177 23.24 -15.45 -24.83
N ALA A 178 23.47 -14.96 -23.61
CA ALA A 178 22.94 -15.56 -22.39
C ALA A 178 21.43 -15.31 -22.17
N THR A 179 20.82 -14.38 -22.91
CA THR A 179 19.42 -13.99 -22.67
C THR A 179 18.46 -15.08 -23.11
N THR A 180 17.79 -15.69 -22.14
CA THR A 180 16.82 -16.77 -22.36
C THR A 180 15.39 -16.34 -22.08
N PHE A 181 15.18 -15.22 -21.40
CA PHE A 181 13.86 -14.71 -21.03
C PHE A 181 13.78 -13.18 -21.15
N ILE A 182 12.76 -12.72 -21.86
CA ILE A 182 12.37 -11.32 -22.00
C ILE A 182 10.86 -11.28 -21.72
N SER A 183 10.46 -10.53 -20.70
CA SER A 183 9.03 -10.30 -20.42
C SER A 183 8.37 -9.60 -21.61
N GLU A 184 7.15 -10.03 -21.98
CA GLU A 184 6.35 -9.37 -23.02
C GLU A 184 6.08 -7.89 -22.70
N TYR A 185 6.15 -7.51 -21.42
CA TYR A 185 5.96 -6.16 -20.93
C TYR A 185 7.28 -5.40 -20.69
N ALA A 186 8.43 -5.92 -21.11
CA ALA A 186 9.74 -5.30 -20.84
C ALA A 186 9.90 -3.89 -21.48
N PHE A 187 9.24 -3.67 -22.63
CA PHE A 187 9.50 -2.52 -23.51
C PHE A 187 8.23 -1.75 -23.91
N VAL A 188 7.15 -1.82 -23.11
CA VAL A 188 5.80 -1.31 -23.47
C VAL A 188 5.83 0.14 -23.97
N ALA A 189 6.28 1.11 -23.16
CA ALA A 189 6.33 2.52 -23.55
C ALA A 189 7.73 2.98 -24.00
N LEU A 190 8.56 2.08 -24.56
CA LEU A 190 9.89 2.41 -25.11
C LEU A 190 9.80 3.05 -26.51
N THR A 191 9.12 4.19 -26.55
CA THR A 191 8.66 4.92 -27.75
C THR A 191 9.76 5.41 -28.71
N THR A 192 11.03 5.32 -28.34
CA THR A 192 12.17 5.79 -29.16
C THR A 192 12.96 4.67 -29.83
N LEU A 193 12.74 3.41 -29.45
CA LEU A 193 13.52 2.29 -29.94
C LEU A 193 13.36 2.14 -31.45
N ARG A 194 14.48 2.09 -32.18
CA ARG A 194 14.53 1.98 -33.64
C ARG A 194 14.88 0.58 -34.11
N GLU A 195 15.73 -0.12 -33.36
CA GLU A 195 16.16 -1.48 -33.68
C GLU A 195 16.69 -2.24 -32.47
N PHE A 196 16.53 -3.56 -32.52
CA PHE A 196 17.29 -4.51 -31.72
C PHE A 196 18.52 -4.99 -32.49
N THR A 197 19.56 -5.37 -31.76
CA THR A 197 20.67 -6.18 -32.26
C THR A 197 20.81 -7.40 -31.35
N ILE A 198 21.46 -8.47 -31.81
CA ILE A 198 21.53 -9.73 -31.06
C ILE A 198 22.82 -10.49 -31.35
N ASP A 199 23.32 -11.22 -30.36
CA ASP A 199 24.32 -12.25 -30.58
C ASP A 199 23.73 -13.38 -31.47
N PRO A 200 24.31 -13.70 -32.63
CA PRO A 200 23.79 -14.74 -33.52
C PRO A 200 23.64 -16.13 -32.86
N SER A 201 24.44 -16.38 -31.82
CA SER A 201 24.46 -17.62 -31.03
C SER A 201 23.41 -17.64 -29.91
N ASN A 202 22.59 -16.60 -29.74
CA ASN A 202 21.52 -16.61 -28.75
C ASN A 202 20.56 -17.80 -29.02
N PRO A 203 20.22 -18.63 -28.01
CA PRO A 203 19.44 -19.83 -28.21
C PRO A 203 17.92 -19.59 -28.26
N SER A 204 17.43 -18.50 -27.69
CA SER A 204 15.99 -18.26 -27.46
C SER A 204 15.37 -17.27 -28.46
N TYR A 205 16.16 -16.33 -28.97
CA TYR A 205 15.69 -15.21 -29.76
C TYR A 205 16.47 -15.07 -31.07
N SER A 206 15.88 -14.32 -32.00
CA SER A 206 16.53 -13.88 -33.22
C SER A 206 16.08 -12.46 -33.56
N VAL A 207 16.89 -11.74 -34.34
CA VAL A 207 16.54 -10.41 -34.85
C VAL A 207 16.54 -10.47 -36.38
N SER A 208 15.49 -9.96 -36.99
CA SER A 208 15.37 -9.81 -38.44
C SER A 208 14.90 -8.40 -38.75
N ASP A 209 15.62 -7.67 -39.60
CA ASP A 209 15.36 -6.25 -39.89
C ASP A 209 15.20 -5.42 -38.59
N GLY A 210 16.07 -5.63 -37.59
CA GLY A 210 16.00 -4.91 -36.31
C GLY A 210 14.78 -5.22 -35.44
N VAL A 211 13.91 -6.17 -35.81
CA VAL A 211 12.74 -6.60 -35.05
C VAL A 211 13.04 -7.89 -34.28
N LEU A 212 12.59 -7.99 -33.03
CA LEU A 212 12.88 -9.12 -32.15
C LEU A 212 11.83 -10.23 -32.33
N PHE A 213 12.31 -11.45 -32.56
CA PHE A 213 11.51 -12.66 -32.69
C PHE A 213 12.00 -13.75 -31.73
N ASN A 214 11.20 -14.78 -31.53
CA ASN A 214 11.70 -16.06 -31.02
C ASN A 214 12.70 -16.69 -32.00
N LYS A 215 13.43 -17.73 -31.55
CA LYS A 215 14.55 -18.29 -32.32
C LYS A 215 14.15 -18.82 -33.71
N ASP A 216 12.98 -19.44 -33.81
CA ASP A 216 12.42 -20.02 -35.04
C ASP A 216 11.68 -19.00 -35.92
N GLN A 217 11.53 -17.75 -35.45
CA GLN A 217 10.82 -16.65 -36.11
C GLN A 217 9.33 -16.91 -36.35
N THR A 218 8.71 -17.78 -35.54
CA THR A 218 7.26 -18.04 -35.59
C THR A 218 6.44 -17.01 -34.82
N CYS A 219 7.05 -16.30 -33.87
CA CYS A 219 6.41 -15.27 -33.05
C CYS A 219 7.26 -13.99 -33.02
N LEU A 220 6.63 -12.85 -33.37
CA LEU A 220 7.22 -11.53 -33.16
C LEU A 220 7.09 -11.17 -31.68
N ILE A 221 8.23 -11.03 -31.00
CA ILE A 221 8.31 -10.77 -29.57
C ILE A 221 8.19 -9.27 -29.29
N HIS A 222 8.94 -8.45 -30.03
CA HIS A 222 8.85 -7.00 -29.88
C HIS A 222 9.24 -6.25 -31.16
N PHE A 223 8.42 -5.27 -31.51
CA PHE A 223 8.64 -4.34 -32.61
C PHE A 223 9.15 -3.00 -32.06
N PRO A 224 10.30 -2.50 -32.55
CA PRO A 224 10.81 -1.21 -32.10
C PRO A 224 9.83 -0.08 -32.42
N ALA A 225 9.32 0.58 -31.39
CA ALA A 225 8.19 1.50 -31.48
C ALA A 225 8.41 2.69 -32.44
N ASN A 226 9.66 3.05 -32.72
CA ASN A 226 10.06 4.15 -33.61
C ASN A 226 10.76 3.67 -34.90
N LYS A 227 10.62 2.39 -35.29
CA LYS A 227 11.29 1.83 -36.48
C LYS A 227 10.73 2.41 -37.78
N CYS A 228 9.44 2.20 -38.05
CA CYS A 228 8.80 2.59 -39.29
C CYS A 228 7.28 2.69 -39.16
N LYS A 229 6.64 3.31 -40.15
CA LYS A 229 5.17 3.51 -40.21
C LYS A 229 4.41 2.37 -40.91
N SER A 230 5.12 1.48 -41.61
CA SER A 230 4.53 0.33 -42.28
C SER A 230 5.46 -0.87 -42.16
N TYR A 231 4.90 -2.05 -41.90
CA TYR A 231 5.68 -3.27 -41.70
C TYR A 231 4.97 -4.49 -42.30
N THR A 232 5.74 -5.36 -42.94
CA THR A 232 5.26 -6.64 -43.48
C THR A 232 5.74 -7.75 -42.56
N ILE A 233 4.80 -8.48 -41.97
CA ILE A 233 5.11 -9.63 -41.12
C ILE A 233 5.74 -10.73 -41.98
N PRO A 234 6.93 -11.26 -41.62
CA PRO A 234 7.59 -12.31 -42.39
C PRO A 234 6.74 -13.59 -42.52
N GLU A 235 6.90 -14.33 -43.62
CA GLU A 235 6.10 -15.53 -43.94
C GLU A 235 6.12 -16.63 -42.87
N LYS A 236 7.21 -16.73 -42.08
CA LYS A 236 7.34 -17.70 -40.98
C LYS A 236 6.56 -17.30 -39.73
N ALA A 237 6.32 -16.01 -39.52
CA ALA A 237 5.69 -15.51 -38.32
C ALA A 237 4.18 -15.74 -38.40
N THR A 238 3.67 -16.53 -37.45
CA THR A 238 2.25 -16.91 -37.32
C THR A 238 1.56 -16.17 -36.18
N SER A 239 2.31 -15.52 -35.29
CA SER A 239 1.75 -14.76 -34.16
C SER A 239 2.57 -13.53 -33.79
N ILE A 240 1.94 -12.63 -33.02
CA ILE A 240 2.59 -11.53 -32.33
C ILE A 240 2.34 -11.63 -30.83
N ALA A 241 3.38 -11.39 -30.02
CA ALA A 241 3.31 -11.46 -28.56
C ALA A 241 2.57 -10.26 -27.94
N SER A 242 2.26 -10.36 -26.65
CA SER A 242 1.62 -9.27 -25.91
C SER A 242 2.47 -8.00 -25.91
N CYS A 243 1.83 -6.83 -25.98
CA CYS A 243 2.49 -5.51 -26.05
C CYS A 243 3.57 -5.33 -27.14
N SER A 244 3.65 -6.22 -28.13
CA SER A 244 4.76 -6.26 -29.10
C SER A 244 4.90 -5.01 -29.96
N PHE A 245 3.81 -4.29 -30.23
CA PHE A 245 3.77 -3.01 -30.98
C PHE A 245 3.27 -1.85 -30.10
N ALA A 246 3.24 -2.00 -28.78
CA ALA A 246 2.70 -1.00 -27.86
C ALA A 246 3.31 0.39 -28.12
N TYR A 247 2.45 1.41 -28.17
CA TYR A 247 2.78 2.82 -28.37
C TYR A 247 3.69 3.09 -29.58
N SER A 248 3.61 2.25 -30.62
CA SER A 248 4.43 2.40 -31.82
C SER A 248 3.87 3.42 -32.81
N ILE A 249 4.75 3.97 -33.64
CA ILE A 249 4.40 4.90 -34.72
C ILE A 249 3.78 4.19 -35.93
N ILE A 250 3.53 2.88 -35.85
CA ILE A 250 3.02 2.07 -36.95
C ILE A 250 1.63 2.60 -37.38
N GLU A 251 1.46 2.78 -38.69
CA GLU A 251 0.20 3.24 -39.28
C GLU A 251 -0.49 2.12 -40.08
N SER A 252 0.26 1.10 -40.52
CA SER A 252 -0.23 -0.04 -41.31
C SER A 252 0.63 -1.30 -41.14
N ILE A 253 0.00 -2.47 -41.21
CA ILE A 253 0.68 -3.78 -41.21
C ILE A 253 0.13 -4.65 -42.34
N GLN A 254 1.03 -5.39 -42.98
CA GLN A 254 0.69 -6.48 -43.88
C GLN A 254 0.96 -7.82 -43.19
N PHE A 255 -0.09 -8.61 -43.00
CA PHE A 255 0.02 -9.94 -42.40
C PHE A 255 0.47 -10.97 -43.44
N SER A 256 1.23 -11.97 -42.99
CA SER A 256 1.61 -13.11 -43.82
C SER A 256 0.42 -14.03 -44.08
N LYS A 257 0.51 -14.87 -45.13
CA LYS A 257 -0.58 -15.77 -45.53
C LYS A 257 -0.95 -16.84 -44.48
N ASN A 258 -0.06 -17.09 -43.51
CA ASN A 258 -0.24 -18.11 -42.47
C ASN A 258 -0.43 -17.48 -41.08
N PHE A 259 -0.68 -16.17 -41.00
CA PHE A 259 -0.79 -15.45 -39.75
C PHE A 259 -2.09 -15.81 -38.99
N GLN A 260 -1.98 -16.11 -37.69
CA GLN A 260 -3.05 -16.75 -36.90
C GLN A 260 -3.47 -15.99 -35.64
N SER A 261 -2.55 -15.33 -34.92
CA SER A 261 -2.84 -14.82 -33.56
C SER A 261 -2.23 -13.46 -33.23
N ILE A 262 -3.01 -12.64 -32.52
CA ILE A 262 -2.63 -11.34 -31.98
C ILE A 262 -2.72 -11.36 -30.44
N GLY A 263 -1.58 -11.17 -29.76
CA GLY A 263 -1.46 -11.17 -28.30
C GLY A 263 -2.14 -10.00 -27.57
N GLU A 264 -2.14 -10.07 -26.25
CA GLU A 264 -2.81 -9.09 -25.38
C GLU A 264 -2.15 -7.72 -25.51
N TRP A 265 -2.96 -6.67 -25.62
CA TRP A 265 -2.47 -5.29 -25.73
C TRP A 265 -1.44 -5.07 -26.86
N ALA A 266 -1.36 -5.98 -27.85
CA ALA A 266 -0.27 -6.02 -28.83
C ALA A 266 -0.04 -4.68 -29.52
N PHE A 267 -1.11 -3.96 -29.87
CA PHE A 267 -1.07 -2.67 -30.53
C PHE A 267 -1.53 -1.51 -29.64
N ILE A 268 -1.57 -1.67 -28.31
CA ILE A 268 -2.07 -0.63 -27.40
C ILE A 268 -1.47 0.75 -27.72
N GLY A 269 -2.30 1.77 -27.90
CA GLY A 269 -1.86 3.14 -28.15
C GLY A 269 -1.12 3.37 -29.48
N SER A 270 -1.15 2.44 -30.43
CA SER A 270 -0.49 2.57 -31.72
C SER A 270 -1.23 3.50 -32.69
N ASN A 271 -0.52 3.99 -33.71
CA ASN A 271 -1.01 5.02 -34.65
C ASN A 271 -1.72 4.47 -35.90
N PHE A 272 -2.30 3.26 -35.85
CA PHE A 272 -3.01 2.68 -36.99
C PHE A 272 -4.06 3.65 -37.53
N LYS A 273 -4.12 3.78 -38.86
CA LYS A 273 -5.21 4.50 -39.54
C LYS A 273 -6.31 3.52 -39.95
N SER A 274 -5.89 2.39 -40.51
CA SER A 274 -6.77 1.28 -40.87
C SER A 274 -6.06 -0.06 -40.66
N ILE A 275 -6.84 -1.13 -40.50
CA ILE A 275 -6.31 -2.48 -40.42
C ILE A 275 -7.22 -3.50 -41.10
N VAL A 276 -6.62 -4.46 -41.79
CA VAL A 276 -7.29 -5.62 -42.39
C VAL A 276 -6.80 -6.87 -41.68
N ILE A 277 -7.66 -7.50 -40.90
CA ILE A 277 -7.40 -8.78 -40.25
C ILE A 277 -7.75 -9.89 -41.26
N PRO A 278 -6.81 -10.74 -41.69
CA PRO A 278 -7.08 -11.76 -42.70
C PRO A 278 -7.92 -12.91 -42.13
N ASP A 279 -8.55 -13.70 -43.02
CA ASP A 279 -9.39 -14.85 -42.68
C ASP A 279 -8.66 -15.94 -41.88
N THR A 280 -7.33 -15.97 -41.95
CA THR A 280 -6.49 -16.95 -41.24
C THR A 280 -6.34 -16.64 -39.75
N VAL A 281 -6.67 -15.42 -39.30
CA VAL A 281 -6.59 -15.06 -37.88
C VAL A 281 -7.78 -15.65 -37.13
N THR A 282 -7.48 -16.48 -36.14
CA THR A 282 -8.47 -17.15 -35.29
C THR A 282 -8.56 -16.53 -33.90
N ASN A 283 -7.55 -15.76 -33.49
CA ASN A 283 -7.43 -15.21 -32.14
C ASN A 283 -6.95 -13.75 -32.14
N ILE A 284 -7.72 -12.88 -31.50
CA ILE A 284 -7.30 -11.54 -31.07
C ILE A 284 -7.58 -11.44 -29.58
N HIS A 285 -6.53 -11.29 -28.77
CA HIS A 285 -6.61 -11.30 -27.32
C HIS A 285 -7.08 -9.96 -26.74
N GLU A 286 -7.20 -9.89 -25.41
CA GLU A 286 -7.71 -8.75 -24.67
C GLU A 286 -6.95 -7.45 -25.00
N GLY A 287 -7.69 -6.37 -25.25
CA GLY A 287 -7.12 -5.03 -25.40
C GLY A 287 -6.19 -4.83 -26.61
N ALA A 288 -6.15 -5.77 -27.57
CA ALA A 288 -5.17 -5.77 -28.66
C ALA A 288 -5.03 -4.43 -29.40
N PHE A 289 -6.13 -3.68 -29.60
CA PHE A 289 -6.15 -2.35 -30.24
C PHE A 289 -6.62 -1.24 -29.30
N PHE A 290 -6.54 -1.44 -27.99
CA PHE A 290 -6.95 -0.44 -27.01
C PHE A 290 -6.23 0.89 -27.25
N ALA A 291 -6.98 2.00 -27.20
CA ALA A 291 -6.49 3.35 -27.39
C ALA A 291 -5.70 3.60 -28.69
N CYS A 292 -5.90 2.77 -29.74
CA CYS A 292 -5.49 3.11 -31.10
C CYS A 292 -6.35 4.27 -31.62
N SER A 293 -6.10 5.48 -31.10
CA SER A 293 -6.97 6.65 -31.27
C SER A 293 -7.01 7.20 -32.70
N SER A 294 -6.10 6.76 -33.58
CA SER A 294 -6.14 7.10 -35.01
C SER A 294 -6.90 6.07 -35.87
N LEU A 295 -7.26 4.90 -35.30
CA LEU A 295 -7.84 3.79 -36.04
C LEU A 295 -9.30 4.11 -36.38
N ASN A 296 -9.58 4.35 -37.67
CA ASN A 296 -10.89 4.75 -38.16
C ASN A 296 -11.62 3.64 -38.93
N SER A 297 -10.88 2.70 -39.53
CA SER A 297 -11.43 1.66 -40.40
C SER A 297 -10.82 0.31 -40.08
N ILE A 298 -11.68 -0.69 -39.92
CA ILE A 298 -11.27 -2.08 -39.69
C ILE A 298 -12.05 -3.02 -40.59
N VAL A 299 -11.34 -3.99 -41.15
CA VAL A 299 -11.91 -5.17 -41.80
C VAL A 299 -11.54 -6.39 -40.97
N ILE A 300 -12.55 -7.15 -40.54
CA ILE A 300 -12.36 -8.37 -39.77
C ILE A 300 -12.59 -9.58 -40.67
N GLY A 301 -11.59 -10.47 -40.77
CA GLY A 301 -11.69 -11.74 -41.46
C GLY A 301 -12.67 -12.72 -40.81
N THR A 302 -13.08 -13.71 -41.57
CA THR A 302 -14.11 -14.70 -41.20
C THR A 302 -13.64 -15.77 -40.22
N GLY A 303 -12.33 -15.89 -39.97
CA GLY A 303 -11.74 -16.89 -39.06
C GLY A 303 -12.00 -16.65 -37.57
N LEU A 304 -12.28 -15.41 -37.17
CA LEU A 304 -12.49 -15.07 -35.76
C LEU A 304 -13.81 -15.63 -35.20
N LYS A 305 -13.77 -16.04 -33.93
CA LYS A 305 -14.95 -16.43 -33.14
C LYS A 305 -15.34 -15.41 -32.09
N ALA A 306 -14.42 -14.56 -31.66
CA ALA A 306 -14.69 -13.57 -30.62
C ALA A 306 -13.99 -12.25 -30.90
N ILE A 307 -14.62 -11.17 -30.47
CA ILE A 307 -13.98 -9.87 -30.25
C ILE A 307 -13.78 -9.74 -28.74
N SER A 308 -12.54 -9.82 -28.29
CA SER A 308 -12.21 -9.90 -26.86
C SER A 308 -12.54 -8.63 -26.07
N ASN A 309 -12.45 -8.72 -24.74
CA ASN A 309 -12.61 -7.57 -23.85
C ASN A 309 -11.68 -6.43 -24.28
N TYR A 310 -12.17 -5.19 -24.18
CA TYR A 310 -11.41 -3.98 -24.46
C TYR A 310 -10.78 -3.88 -25.86
N CYS A 311 -11.05 -4.81 -26.78
CA CYS A 311 -10.25 -5.03 -28.01
C CYS A 311 -10.06 -3.74 -28.82
N PHE A 312 -11.12 -2.98 -29.07
CA PHE A 312 -11.13 -1.72 -29.80
C PHE A 312 -11.53 -0.53 -28.92
N ARG A 313 -11.39 -0.65 -27.59
CA ARG A 313 -11.78 0.42 -26.66
C ARG A 313 -11.00 1.69 -26.94
N ARG A 314 -11.68 2.84 -26.93
CA ARG A 314 -11.12 4.18 -27.18
C ARG A 314 -10.40 4.29 -28.54
N THR A 315 -10.91 3.61 -29.56
CA THR A 315 -10.50 3.82 -30.95
C THR A 315 -11.42 4.85 -31.63
N ASN A 316 -11.08 5.24 -32.86
CA ASN A 316 -11.83 6.25 -33.62
C ASN A 316 -12.71 5.63 -34.73
N ILE A 317 -13.04 4.34 -34.59
CA ILE A 317 -13.82 3.59 -35.57
C ILE A 317 -15.21 4.21 -35.70
N SER A 318 -15.62 4.53 -36.94
CA SER A 318 -16.94 5.11 -37.22
C SER A 318 -17.96 4.10 -37.73
N SER A 319 -17.49 2.99 -38.32
CA SER A 319 -18.31 1.89 -38.81
C SER A 319 -17.54 0.58 -38.75
N ILE A 320 -18.26 -0.52 -38.55
CA ILE A 320 -17.69 -1.87 -38.53
C ILE A 320 -18.70 -2.88 -39.06
N THR A 321 -18.21 -3.84 -39.84
CA THR A 321 -18.97 -5.04 -40.21
C THR A 321 -18.52 -6.18 -39.31
N ILE A 322 -19.42 -6.72 -38.50
CA ILE A 322 -19.16 -7.87 -37.65
C ILE A 322 -19.42 -9.15 -38.46
N PRO A 323 -18.40 -10.01 -38.70
CA PRO A 323 -18.59 -11.23 -39.48
C PRO A 323 -19.56 -12.22 -38.83
N SER A 324 -20.26 -13.02 -39.64
CA SER A 324 -21.20 -14.06 -39.18
C SER A 324 -20.56 -15.24 -38.44
N GLY A 325 -19.23 -15.30 -38.39
CA GLY A 325 -18.49 -16.29 -37.59
C GLY A 325 -18.38 -15.92 -36.11
N ILE A 326 -18.62 -14.65 -35.74
CA ILE A 326 -18.46 -14.15 -34.38
C ILE A 326 -19.59 -14.63 -33.48
N THR A 327 -19.24 -15.26 -32.36
CA THR A 327 -20.16 -15.75 -31.34
C THR A 327 -20.09 -14.96 -30.04
N THR A 328 -19.02 -14.18 -29.83
CA THR A 328 -18.81 -13.41 -28.60
C THR A 328 -18.25 -12.01 -28.88
N ILE A 329 -18.81 -11.00 -28.24
CA ILE A 329 -18.23 -9.66 -28.11
C ILE A 329 -18.03 -9.38 -26.61
N GLY A 330 -16.79 -9.12 -26.22
CA GLY A 330 -16.37 -8.97 -24.82
C GLY A 330 -16.80 -7.66 -24.17
N ILE A 331 -16.56 -7.57 -22.87
CA ILE A 331 -16.88 -6.39 -22.06
C ILE A 331 -16.04 -5.21 -22.56
N TYR A 332 -16.67 -4.04 -22.72
CA TYR A 332 -16.03 -2.82 -23.22
C TYR A 332 -15.31 -2.94 -24.58
N ALA A 333 -15.62 -3.93 -25.41
CA ALA A 333 -14.90 -4.20 -26.66
C ALA A 333 -14.78 -2.97 -27.58
N PHE A 334 -15.81 -2.11 -27.63
CA PHE A 334 -15.87 -0.85 -28.38
C PHE A 334 -16.18 0.35 -27.48
N ASP A 335 -16.02 0.24 -26.15
CA ASP A 335 -16.27 1.36 -25.23
C ASP A 335 -15.44 2.59 -25.64
N GLY A 336 -16.03 3.78 -25.58
CA GLY A 336 -15.36 5.02 -25.99
C GLY A 336 -15.10 5.19 -27.49
N CYS A 337 -15.60 4.30 -28.36
CA CYS A 337 -15.63 4.52 -29.82
C CYS A 337 -16.69 5.55 -30.21
N ASN A 338 -16.55 6.79 -29.76
CA ASN A 338 -17.61 7.81 -29.79
C ASN A 338 -18.14 8.17 -31.20
N ASN A 339 -17.43 7.80 -32.26
CA ASN A 339 -17.85 8.00 -33.65
C ASN A 339 -18.63 6.83 -34.24
N LEU A 340 -18.73 5.71 -33.53
CA LEU A 340 -19.48 4.53 -33.96
C LEU A 340 -20.98 4.77 -33.77
N LYS A 341 -21.70 5.01 -34.87
CA LYS A 341 -23.12 5.41 -34.82
C LYS A 341 -24.09 4.24 -34.94
N GLU A 342 -23.76 3.25 -35.76
CA GLU A 342 -24.63 2.12 -36.05
C GLU A 342 -23.81 0.85 -36.22
N VAL A 343 -24.31 -0.27 -35.68
CA VAL A 343 -23.69 -1.59 -35.80
C VAL A 343 -24.75 -2.65 -36.06
N VAL A 344 -24.52 -3.48 -37.08
CA VAL A 344 -25.31 -4.68 -37.33
C VAL A 344 -24.67 -5.86 -36.61
N LEU A 345 -25.43 -6.49 -35.72
CA LEU A 345 -25.01 -7.67 -34.96
C LEU A 345 -25.48 -8.96 -35.66
N PRO A 346 -24.60 -9.94 -35.88
CA PRO A 346 -24.94 -11.18 -36.59
C PRO A 346 -25.78 -12.12 -35.73
N SER A 347 -26.57 -12.98 -36.36
CA SER A 347 -27.41 -13.99 -35.68
C SER A 347 -26.61 -15.11 -34.98
N SER A 348 -25.32 -15.24 -35.33
CA SER A 348 -24.36 -16.15 -34.69
C SER A 348 -23.98 -15.75 -33.27
N LEU A 349 -24.20 -14.48 -32.88
CA LEU A 349 -23.77 -13.93 -31.61
C LEU A 349 -24.51 -14.60 -30.44
N LYS A 350 -23.77 -15.18 -29.50
CA LYS A 350 -24.28 -15.88 -28.31
C LYS A 350 -23.99 -15.14 -27.01
N ASN A 351 -22.90 -14.38 -26.97
CA ASN A 351 -22.48 -13.63 -25.79
C ASN A 351 -22.17 -12.18 -26.15
N LEU A 352 -22.73 -11.26 -25.37
CA LEU A 352 -22.50 -9.83 -25.48
C LEU A 352 -22.10 -9.30 -24.10
N GLY A 353 -20.92 -8.68 -24.03
CA GLY A 353 -20.33 -8.16 -22.81
C GLY A 353 -21.01 -6.89 -22.33
N GLY A 354 -20.88 -6.62 -21.02
CA GLY A 354 -21.40 -5.41 -20.39
C GLY A 354 -20.80 -4.16 -21.04
N SER A 355 -21.66 -3.19 -21.36
CA SER A 355 -21.28 -1.89 -21.93
C SER A 355 -20.21 -1.99 -23.05
N CYS A 356 -20.38 -2.98 -23.92
CA CYS A 356 -19.41 -3.28 -24.99
C CYS A 356 -19.44 -2.28 -26.15
N PHE A 357 -20.51 -1.50 -26.31
CA PHE A 357 -20.59 -0.40 -27.27
C PHE A 357 -20.88 0.92 -26.54
N PRO A 358 -20.51 2.07 -27.13
CA PRO A 358 -20.91 3.37 -26.60
C PRO A 358 -22.43 3.47 -26.50
N MET A 359 -22.92 4.10 -25.43
CA MET A 359 -24.34 4.29 -25.15
C MET A 359 -25.12 4.92 -26.33
N THR A 360 -24.48 5.74 -27.17
CA THR A 360 -25.11 6.40 -28.32
C THR A 360 -25.20 5.54 -29.58
N THR A 361 -24.74 4.29 -29.54
CA THR A 361 -24.67 3.42 -30.72
C THR A 361 -26.02 2.77 -30.99
N LYS A 362 -26.54 2.94 -32.19
CA LYS A 362 -27.73 2.21 -32.65
C LYS A 362 -27.35 0.77 -33.00
N LEU A 363 -27.95 -0.20 -32.30
CA LEU A 363 -27.74 -1.62 -32.58
C LEU A 363 -28.87 -2.18 -33.45
N ILE A 364 -28.50 -2.86 -34.52
CA ILE A 364 -29.42 -3.59 -35.41
C ILE A 364 -29.17 -5.08 -35.23
N PHE A 365 -30.17 -5.82 -34.79
CA PHE A 365 -30.07 -7.26 -34.59
C PHE A 365 -30.52 -8.00 -35.85
N SER A 366 -29.68 -8.89 -36.37
CA SER A 366 -30.05 -9.73 -37.51
C SER A 366 -31.20 -10.69 -37.15
N GLU A 367 -31.96 -11.12 -38.16
CA GLU A 367 -33.02 -12.11 -37.98
C GLU A 367 -32.49 -13.38 -37.29
N GLY A 368 -33.22 -13.85 -36.27
CA GLY A 368 -32.81 -14.99 -35.45
C GLY A 368 -31.83 -14.66 -34.31
N SER A 369 -31.50 -13.39 -34.07
CA SER A 369 -30.67 -12.95 -32.94
C SER A 369 -31.11 -13.50 -31.58
N ASP A 370 -30.13 -13.84 -30.73
CA ASP A 370 -30.31 -14.21 -29.32
C ASP A 370 -30.34 -12.99 -28.38
N PHE A 371 -30.42 -11.78 -28.93
CA PHE A 371 -30.51 -10.52 -28.21
C PHE A 371 -31.69 -9.68 -28.71
N THR A 372 -32.24 -8.87 -27.82
CA THR A 372 -33.35 -7.96 -28.07
C THR A 372 -33.15 -6.64 -27.33
N ILE A 373 -33.82 -5.59 -27.78
CA ILE A 373 -33.83 -4.27 -27.15
C ILE A 373 -35.28 -3.88 -26.86
N ASP A 374 -35.54 -3.31 -25.68
CA ASP A 374 -36.86 -2.79 -25.33
C ASP A 374 -37.01 -1.31 -25.74
N ASP A 375 -38.20 -0.76 -25.46
CA ASP A 375 -38.55 0.65 -25.67
C ASP A 375 -37.79 1.62 -24.76
N GLN A 376 -37.26 1.12 -23.64
CA GLN A 376 -36.37 1.86 -22.74
C GLN A 376 -34.91 1.89 -23.23
N LEU A 377 -34.63 1.28 -24.39
CA LEU A 377 -33.28 1.11 -24.96
C LEU A 377 -32.35 0.25 -24.09
N ILE A 378 -32.91 -0.67 -23.29
CA ILE A 378 -32.16 -1.70 -22.57
C ILE A 378 -32.00 -2.91 -23.47
N VAL A 379 -30.76 -3.38 -23.63
CA VAL A 379 -30.42 -4.58 -24.37
C VAL A 379 -30.43 -5.78 -23.43
N TYR A 380 -31.13 -6.84 -23.84
CA TYR A 380 -31.21 -8.11 -23.12
C TYR A 380 -30.78 -9.27 -24.00
N ASN A 381 -30.51 -10.42 -23.38
CA ASN A 381 -30.65 -11.68 -24.11
C ASN A 381 -32.14 -11.94 -24.45
N LYS A 382 -32.40 -12.81 -25.42
CA LYS A 382 -33.75 -13.07 -25.96
C LYS A 382 -34.75 -13.52 -24.89
N ALA A 383 -34.28 -14.29 -23.91
CA ALA A 383 -35.09 -14.75 -22.77
C ALA A 383 -35.33 -13.67 -21.69
N LYS A 384 -34.74 -12.47 -21.82
CA LYS A 384 -34.75 -11.40 -20.83
C LYS A 384 -34.32 -11.85 -19.42
N THR A 385 -33.36 -12.77 -19.35
CA THR A 385 -32.74 -13.21 -18.09
C THR A 385 -31.48 -12.43 -17.75
N LYS A 386 -30.92 -11.67 -18.69
CA LYS A 386 -29.72 -10.86 -18.50
C LYS A 386 -29.92 -9.47 -19.10
N VAL A 387 -29.75 -8.43 -18.28
CA VAL A 387 -29.56 -7.06 -18.76
C VAL A 387 -28.11 -6.92 -19.20
N VAL A 388 -27.89 -6.66 -20.48
CA VAL A 388 -26.55 -6.63 -21.07
C VAL A 388 -25.94 -5.23 -21.03
N MET A 389 -26.70 -4.21 -21.43
CA MET A 389 -26.27 -2.81 -21.50
C MET A 389 -27.48 -1.89 -21.70
N CYS A 390 -27.31 -0.59 -21.43
CA CYS A 390 -28.32 0.43 -21.68
C CYS A 390 -27.80 1.47 -22.70
N LEU A 391 -28.61 1.79 -23.72
CA LEU A 391 -28.26 2.68 -24.84
C LEU A 391 -28.86 4.09 -24.72
N ASN A 392 -29.25 4.49 -23.51
CA ASN A 392 -29.65 5.86 -23.21
C ASN A 392 -29.41 6.19 -21.73
N GLN A 393 -29.71 7.44 -21.37
CA GLN A 393 -29.94 7.79 -19.98
C GLN A 393 -31.41 8.17 -19.81
N SER A 394 -32.05 7.55 -18.83
CA SER A 394 -33.39 7.87 -18.33
C SER A 394 -33.30 8.14 -16.84
N ASP A 395 -34.26 8.91 -16.33
CA ASP A 395 -34.44 9.15 -14.88
C ASP A 395 -34.98 7.91 -14.15
N SER A 396 -35.54 6.96 -14.89
CA SER A 396 -36.12 5.73 -14.38
C SER A 396 -36.07 4.58 -15.39
N TYR A 397 -35.95 3.35 -14.88
CA TYR A 397 -36.07 2.12 -15.66
C TYR A 397 -36.89 1.06 -14.91
N ILE A 398 -37.64 0.27 -15.68
CA ILE A 398 -38.38 -0.91 -15.22
C ILE A 398 -37.65 -2.16 -15.70
N ILE A 399 -37.28 -3.03 -14.75
CA ILE A 399 -36.55 -4.28 -15.00
C ILE A 399 -37.52 -5.47 -14.87
N PRO A 400 -37.70 -6.29 -15.93
CA PRO A 400 -38.59 -7.45 -15.91
C PRO A 400 -38.26 -8.47 -14.83
N SER A 401 -39.27 -9.20 -14.34
CA SER A 401 -39.11 -10.20 -13.28
C SER A 401 -38.25 -11.40 -13.71
N THR A 402 -38.15 -11.67 -15.00
CA THR A 402 -37.30 -12.74 -15.58
C THR A 402 -35.81 -12.47 -15.45
N VAL A 403 -35.40 -11.22 -15.19
CA VAL A 403 -33.98 -10.85 -15.11
C VAL A 403 -33.33 -11.49 -13.89
N GLN A 404 -32.25 -12.22 -14.14
CA GLN A 404 -31.41 -12.89 -13.15
C GLN A 404 -30.08 -12.15 -12.96
N ILE A 405 -29.56 -11.49 -14.01
CA ILE A 405 -28.26 -10.84 -14.01
C ILE A 405 -28.37 -9.41 -14.54
N ILE A 406 -27.80 -8.45 -13.81
CA ILE A 406 -27.43 -7.12 -14.32
C ILE A 406 -25.93 -7.11 -14.56
N ASN A 407 -25.51 -6.92 -15.81
CA ASN A 407 -24.12 -7.02 -16.22
C ASN A 407 -23.28 -5.81 -15.81
N ASN A 408 -21.98 -5.87 -16.12
CA ASN A 408 -21.00 -4.85 -15.77
C ASN A 408 -21.36 -3.48 -16.36
N ASP A 409 -21.21 -2.43 -15.56
CA ASP A 409 -21.32 -1.01 -15.96
C ASP A 409 -22.60 -0.62 -16.74
N VAL A 410 -23.69 -1.39 -16.65
CA VAL A 410 -24.92 -1.20 -17.46
C VAL A 410 -25.50 0.21 -17.34
N PHE A 411 -25.57 0.75 -16.12
CA PHE A 411 -26.10 2.09 -15.83
C PHE A 411 -25.03 3.06 -15.34
N LYS A 412 -23.75 2.67 -15.40
CA LYS A 412 -22.64 3.47 -14.87
C LYS A 412 -22.65 4.89 -15.42
N LEU A 413 -22.32 5.85 -14.56
CA LEU A 413 -22.25 7.28 -14.88
C LEU A 413 -23.57 7.86 -15.40
N ASN A 414 -24.72 7.18 -15.19
CA ASN A 414 -26.00 7.77 -15.51
C ASN A 414 -26.29 8.93 -14.52
N LYS A 415 -26.24 10.16 -15.04
CA LYS A 415 -26.29 11.37 -14.21
C LYS A 415 -27.72 11.83 -13.88
N ILE A 416 -28.74 11.21 -14.46
CA ILE A 416 -30.15 11.56 -14.25
C ILE A 416 -30.96 10.43 -13.60
N LEU A 417 -30.47 9.19 -13.62
CA LEU A 417 -31.15 8.03 -13.03
C LEU A 417 -31.44 8.26 -11.56
N SER A 418 -32.72 8.32 -11.23
CA SER A 418 -33.23 8.56 -9.88
C SER A 418 -33.86 7.32 -9.24
N LYS A 419 -34.40 6.42 -10.08
CA LYS A 419 -35.14 5.22 -9.63
C LYS A 419 -34.91 4.00 -10.53
N ILE A 420 -34.82 2.81 -9.94
CA ILE A 420 -34.95 1.52 -10.63
C ILE A 420 -36.12 0.75 -10.03
N GLU A 421 -37.03 0.31 -10.89
CA GLU A 421 -38.20 -0.49 -10.50
C GLU A 421 -38.04 -1.93 -10.99
N PHE A 422 -38.02 -2.87 -10.07
CA PHE A 422 -38.09 -4.30 -10.41
C PHE A 422 -39.55 -4.74 -10.42
N VAL A 423 -39.97 -5.39 -11.50
CA VAL A 423 -41.29 -6.03 -11.56
C VAL A 423 -41.41 -7.06 -10.43
N PRO A 424 -42.58 -7.21 -9.77
CA PRO A 424 -42.79 -8.20 -8.71
C PRO A 424 -42.33 -9.62 -9.08
N ASP A 425 -41.96 -10.40 -8.06
CA ASP A 425 -41.40 -11.75 -8.20
C ASP A 425 -40.09 -11.80 -9.00
N SER A 426 -39.25 -10.78 -8.83
CA SER A 426 -37.95 -10.67 -9.48
C SER A 426 -37.03 -11.87 -9.20
N GLN A 427 -36.49 -12.44 -10.27
CA GLN A 427 -35.52 -13.54 -10.24
C GLN A 427 -34.06 -13.06 -10.13
N LEU A 428 -33.82 -11.78 -9.82
CA LEU A 428 -32.47 -11.21 -9.82
C LEU A 428 -31.58 -11.87 -8.76
N THR A 429 -30.48 -12.47 -9.19
CA THR A 429 -29.51 -13.13 -8.29
C THR A 429 -28.15 -12.41 -8.26
N ASP A 430 -27.78 -11.72 -9.33
CA ASP A 430 -26.44 -11.16 -9.49
C ASP A 430 -26.48 -9.72 -10.05
N ILE A 431 -25.74 -8.82 -9.39
CA ILE A 431 -25.44 -7.48 -9.89
C ILE A 431 -23.92 -7.41 -10.07
N TYR A 432 -23.43 -7.24 -11.29
CA TYR A 432 -22.00 -7.27 -11.61
C TYR A 432 -21.31 -5.92 -11.43
N ASP A 433 -20.00 -5.90 -11.69
CA ASP A 433 -19.12 -4.79 -11.34
C ASP A 433 -19.58 -3.48 -11.98
N GLY A 434 -19.61 -2.44 -11.15
CA GLY A 434 -19.94 -1.08 -11.54
C GLY A 434 -21.32 -0.86 -12.16
N ALA A 435 -22.25 -1.83 -12.07
CA ALA A 435 -23.57 -1.79 -12.70
C ALA A 435 -24.33 -0.45 -12.51
N PHE A 436 -24.25 0.16 -11.32
CA PHE A 436 -24.82 1.46 -10.96
C PHE A 436 -23.76 2.45 -10.46
N SER A 437 -22.48 2.25 -10.79
CA SER A 437 -21.39 3.11 -10.33
C SER A 437 -21.59 4.55 -10.80
N GLU A 438 -21.44 5.50 -9.88
CA GLU A 438 -21.60 6.94 -10.08
C GLU A 438 -22.97 7.39 -10.61
N CYS A 439 -24.02 6.60 -10.33
CA CYS A 439 -25.42 7.02 -10.48
C CYS A 439 -25.80 7.98 -9.35
N GLU A 440 -25.25 9.20 -9.36
CA GLU A 440 -25.34 10.13 -8.23
C GLU A 440 -26.75 10.56 -7.86
N LYS A 441 -27.71 10.46 -8.80
CA LYS A 441 -29.12 10.79 -8.57
C LYS A 441 -29.95 9.62 -8.05
N LEU A 442 -29.41 8.40 -8.03
CA LEU A 442 -30.14 7.20 -7.64
C LEU A 442 -30.47 7.28 -6.15
N SER A 443 -31.76 7.40 -5.86
CA SER A 443 -32.28 7.58 -4.50
C SER A 443 -33.27 6.49 -4.10
N SER A 444 -33.93 5.86 -5.08
CA SER A 444 -34.92 4.81 -4.89
C SER A 444 -34.54 3.56 -5.68
N ILE A 445 -34.14 2.51 -4.98
CA ILE A 445 -33.96 1.17 -5.56
C ILE A 445 -34.35 0.13 -4.52
N ASN A 446 -35.37 -0.67 -4.84
CA ASN A 446 -35.80 -1.79 -4.01
C ASN A 446 -35.08 -3.04 -4.51
N ILE A 447 -33.84 -3.23 -4.06
CA ILE A 447 -33.01 -4.37 -4.48
C ILE A 447 -33.71 -5.68 -4.05
N PRO A 448 -33.97 -6.63 -4.96
CA PRO A 448 -34.61 -7.89 -4.63
C PRO A 448 -33.84 -8.70 -3.58
N LEU A 449 -34.56 -9.37 -2.67
CA LEU A 449 -33.94 -10.18 -1.60
C LEU A 449 -33.25 -11.45 -2.13
N SER A 450 -33.57 -11.85 -3.35
CA SER A 450 -32.95 -12.94 -4.09
C SER A 450 -31.50 -12.65 -4.51
N VAL A 451 -31.06 -11.38 -4.47
CA VAL A 451 -29.69 -11.01 -4.86
C VAL A 451 -28.69 -11.62 -3.90
N SER A 452 -27.85 -12.49 -4.45
CA SER A 452 -26.84 -13.26 -3.73
C SER A 452 -25.43 -12.67 -3.85
N LYS A 453 -25.16 -11.90 -4.91
CA LYS A 453 -23.83 -11.35 -5.23
C LYS A 453 -23.92 -9.91 -5.71
N PHE A 454 -23.08 -9.08 -5.10
CA PHE A 454 -22.83 -7.70 -5.52
C PHE A 454 -21.39 -7.56 -5.99
N GLY A 455 -21.23 -7.12 -7.23
CA GLY A 455 -19.94 -6.90 -7.89
C GLY A 455 -19.20 -5.68 -7.36
N LYS A 456 -17.92 -5.61 -7.70
CA LYS A 456 -17.01 -4.54 -7.29
C LYS A 456 -17.54 -3.20 -7.79
N ASN A 457 -17.51 -2.16 -6.96
CA ASN A 457 -18.02 -0.82 -7.28
C ASN A 457 -19.50 -0.76 -7.74
N SER A 458 -20.31 -1.81 -7.57
CA SER A 458 -21.63 -1.88 -8.23
C SER A 458 -22.59 -0.74 -7.88
N PHE A 459 -22.47 -0.12 -6.69
CA PHE A 459 -23.17 1.10 -6.27
C PHE A 459 -22.21 2.21 -5.80
N TYR A 460 -20.93 2.15 -6.21
CA TYR A 460 -19.92 3.14 -5.83
C TYR A 460 -20.40 4.55 -6.16
N GLY A 461 -20.36 5.47 -5.21
CA GLY A 461 -20.72 6.88 -5.44
C GLY A 461 -22.20 7.14 -5.73
N CYS A 462 -23.12 6.22 -5.40
CA CYS A 462 -24.56 6.48 -5.40
C CYS A 462 -24.96 7.42 -4.26
N LYS A 463 -24.60 8.71 -4.40
CA LYS A 463 -24.61 9.71 -3.33
C LYS A 463 -25.98 9.97 -2.68
N LEU A 464 -27.08 9.71 -3.36
CA LEU A 464 -28.45 9.90 -2.84
C LEU A 464 -29.13 8.62 -2.35
N LEU A 465 -28.47 7.46 -2.44
CA LEU A 465 -29.02 6.19 -1.95
C LEU A 465 -29.14 6.23 -0.42
N GLN A 466 -30.33 5.96 0.12
CA GLN A 466 -30.63 6.19 1.54
C GLN A 466 -30.65 4.91 2.38
N SER A 467 -31.06 3.79 1.81
CA SER A 467 -31.16 2.52 2.52
C SER A 467 -30.84 1.35 1.59
N VAL A 468 -30.27 0.29 2.16
CA VAL A 468 -30.02 -0.97 1.48
C VAL A 468 -30.40 -2.11 2.41
N PHE A 469 -31.15 -3.08 1.88
CA PHE A 469 -31.55 -4.29 2.60
C PHE A 469 -31.00 -5.52 1.86
N PHE A 470 -30.33 -6.40 2.59
CA PHE A 470 -29.77 -7.65 2.04
C PHE A 470 -30.60 -8.86 2.48
N GLY A 471 -30.97 -9.71 1.52
CA GLY A 471 -31.75 -10.93 1.76
C GLY A 471 -30.96 -12.11 2.31
N ASP A 472 -31.65 -13.23 2.52
CA ASP A 472 -31.10 -14.46 3.13
C ASP A 472 -30.18 -15.25 2.18
N LYS A 473 -30.15 -14.91 0.88
CA LYS A 473 -29.28 -15.55 -0.13
C LYS A 473 -27.94 -14.85 -0.30
N LEU A 474 -27.66 -13.77 0.45
CA LEU A 474 -26.42 -13.03 0.34
C LEU A 474 -25.22 -13.94 0.58
N SER A 475 -24.30 -13.98 -0.38
CA SER A 475 -23.04 -14.70 -0.30
C SER A 475 -21.82 -13.79 -0.42
N MET A 476 -21.96 -12.65 -1.11
CA MET A 476 -20.83 -11.77 -1.39
C MET A 476 -21.26 -10.31 -1.59
N ILE A 477 -20.57 -9.40 -0.89
CA ILE A 477 -20.52 -7.97 -1.23
C ILE A 477 -19.07 -7.62 -1.56
N SER A 478 -18.79 -7.44 -2.85
CA SER A 478 -17.42 -7.22 -3.36
C SER A 478 -16.89 -5.82 -3.05
N ASP A 479 -15.60 -5.60 -3.30
CA ASP A 479 -14.88 -4.39 -2.90
C ASP A 479 -15.58 -3.10 -3.39
N ASN A 480 -15.55 -2.07 -2.53
CA ASN A 480 -16.02 -0.71 -2.83
C ASN A 480 -17.51 -0.62 -3.25
N CYS A 481 -18.30 -1.69 -3.05
CA CYS A 481 -19.66 -1.81 -3.59
C CYS A 481 -20.57 -0.61 -3.29
N PHE A 482 -20.55 -0.09 -2.07
CA PHE A 482 -21.33 1.09 -1.65
C PHE A 482 -20.41 2.22 -1.13
N GLU A 483 -19.14 2.25 -1.56
CA GLU A 483 -18.22 3.28 -1.11
C GLU A 483 -18.72 4.66 -1.57
N ASN A 484 -18.58 5.68 -0.71
CA ASN A 484 -19.01 7.06 -0.95
C ASN A 484 -20.52 7.20 -1.23
N CYS A 485 -21.36 6.26 -0.78
CA CYS A 485 -22.81 6.45 -0.67
C CYS A 485 -23.15 7.36 0.52
N ILE A 486 -22.81 8.65 0.39
CA ILE A 486 -22.80 9.62 1.51
C ILE A 486 -24.17 9.84 2.19
N SER A 487 -25.28 9.56 1.51
CA SER A 487 -26.64 9.67 2.07
C SER A 487 -27.18 8.37 2.66
N LEU A 488 -26.41 7.26 2.61
CA LEU A 488 -26.85 5.97 3.11
C LEU A 488 -26.98 6.04 4.63
N ARG A 489 -28.21 5.87 5.14
CA ARG A 489 -28.54 5.99 6.57
C ARG A 489 -28.67 4.66 7.27
N THR A 490 -29.22 3.66 6.57
CA THR A 490 -29.54 2.36 7.16
C THR A 490 -29.08 1.21 6.28
N ILE A 491 -28.47 0.22 6.93
CA ILE A 491 -28.14 -1.07 6.32
C ILE A 491 -28.67 -2.17 7.23
N SER A 492 -29.38 -3.12 6.64
CA SER A 492 -29.86 -4.31 7.36
C SER A 492 -29.73 -5.57 6.53
N PHE A 493 -29.63 -6.68 7.26
CA PHE A 493 -29.48 -8.02 6.72
C PHE A 493 -30.62 -8.89 7.25
N SER A 494 -31.12 -9.82 6.43
CA SER A 494 -31.91 -10.95 6.91
C SER A 494 -31.01 -11.97 7.62
N ASP A 495 -31.56 -12.71 8.58
CA ASP A 495 -30.86 -13.87 9.13
C ASP A 495 -30.62 -14.91 8.03
N SER A 496 -29.39 -15.40 7.91
CA SER A 496 -28.99 -16.33 6.86
C SER A 496 -28.17 -17.49 7.40
N ASN A 497 -28.27 -18.63 6.73
CA ASN A 497 -27.37 -19.77 6.88
C ASN A 497 -26.21 -19.74 5.87
N VAL A 498 -26.23 -18.80 4.93
CA VAL A 498 -25.15 -18.56 3.97
C VAL A 498 -24.12 -17.65 4.63
N SER A 499 -22.84 -18.01 4.50
CA SER A 499 -21.75 -17.15 4.95
C SER A 499 -21.51 -16.04 3.93
N ALA A 500 -21.66 -14.79 4.37
CA ALA A 500 -21.36 -13.61 3.57
C ALA A 500 -20.15 -12.86 4.14
N ASN A 501 -19.33 -12.33 3.23
CA ASN A 501 -18.22 -11.45 3.55
C ASN A 501 -18.56 -10.02 3.13
N ILE A 502 -18.28 -9.06 4.01
CA ILE A 502 -18.25 -7.64 3.67
C ILE A 502 -16.81 -7.34 3.28
N ASN A 503 -16.54 -7.19 1.97
CA ASN A 503 -15.18 -7.02 1.45
C ASN A 503 -14.62 -5.61 1.69
N GLN A 504 -13.50 -5.29 1.03
CA GLN A 504 -12.74 -4.09 1.33
C GLN A 504 -13.50 -2.83 0.92
N TYR A 505 -13.42 -1.78 1.75
CA TYR A 505 -14.02 -0.46 1.47
C TYR A 505 -15.54 -0.42 1.22
N VAL A 506 -16.28 -1.52 1.42
CA VAL A 506 -17.68 -1.65 0.96
C VAL A 506 -18.57 -0.47 1.36
N PHE A 507 -18.49 0.03 2.59
CA PHE A 507 -19.25 1.18 3.08
C PHE A 507 -18.33 2.34 3.50
N SER A 508 -17.10 2.39 2.98
CA SER A 508 -16.19 3.49 3.32
C SER A 508 -16.75 4.83 2.83
N GLY A 509 -16.63 5.87 3.65
CA GLY A 509 -17.15 7.20 3.32
C GLY A 509 -18.68 7.34 3.38
N CYS A 510 -19.43 6.32 3.84
CA CYS A 510 -20.86 6.42 4.11
C CYS A 510 -21.14 7.27 5.36
N GLY A 511 -20.93 8.59 5.24
CA GLY A 511 -20.91 9.53 6.36
C GLY A 511 -22.25 9.68 7.10
N SER A 512 -23.38 9.42 6.42
CA SER A 512 -24.72 9.49 7.03
C SER A 512 -25.21 8.19 7.66
N LEU A 513 -24.41 7.13 7.65
CA LEU A 513 -24.81 5.81 8.12
C LEU A 513 -24.95 5.81 9.65
N THR A 514 -26.19 5.75 10.14
CA THR A 514 -26.50 5.80 11.58
C THR A 514 -26.71 4.43 12.21
N SER A 515 -27.18 3.46 11.44
CA SER A 515 -27.55 2.14 11.93
C SER A 515 -27.11 1.02 10.98
N ILE A 516 -26.42 0.03 11.53
CA ILE A 516 -26.07 -1.23 10.88
C ILE A 516 -26.53 -2.36 11.80
N ILE A 517 -27.40 -3.23 11.28
CA ILE A 517 -27.86 -4.40 12.03
C ILE A 517 -27.23 -5.64 11.39
N LEU A 518 -26.04 -6.01 11.85
CA LEU A 518 -25.39 -7.27 11.45
C LEU A 518 -26.20 -8.45 12.01
N LYS A 519 -26.38 -9.49 11.18
CA LYS A 519 -27.15 -10.69 11.50
C LYS A 519 -26.29 -11.95 11.39
N LYS A 520 -26.85 -13.08 11.84
CA LYS A 520 -26.22 -14.39 11.66
C LYS A 520 -25.99 -14.65 10.18
N GLY A 521 -24.78 -15.10 9.83
CA GLY A 521 -24.36 -15.35 8.45
C GLY A 521 -23.24 -14.42 7.98
N ILE A 522 -23.02 -13.26 8.63
CA ILE A 522 -21.84 -12.44 8.34
C ILE A 522 -20.60 -13.06 9.00
N LEU A 523 -19.61 -13.43 8.19
CA LEU A 523 -18.39 -14.11 8.63
C LEU A 523 -17.22 -13.14 8.87
N SER A 524 -17.08 -12.14 8.01
CA SER A 524 -15.94 -11.22 8.07
C SER A 524 -16.30 -9.79 7.68
N LEU A 525 -15.64 -8.84 8.33
CA LEU A 525 -15.64 -7.40 8.03
C LEU A 525 -14.24 -7.02 7.55
N ASN A 526 -14.02 -6.83 6.26
CA ASN A 526 -12.66 -6.67 5.71
C ASN A 526 -12.10 -5.24 5.82
N MET A 527 -10.89 -5.05 5.27
CA MET A 527 -10.10 -3.82 5.36
C MET A 527 -10.93 -2.58 4.99
N PHE A 528 -10.90 -1.56 5.85
CA PHE A 528 -11.58 -0.27 5.64
C PHE A 528 -13.11 -0.30 5.42
N CYS A 529 -13.80 -1.42 5.67
CA CYS A 529 -15.20 -1.60 5.24
C CYS A 529 -16.18 -0.54 5.77
N PHE A 530 -15.95 0.06 6.95
CA PHE A 530 -16.75 1.15 7.54
C PHE A 530 -15.93 2.41 7.85
N ARG A 531 -14.75 2.58 7.22
CA ARG A 531 -13.90 3.75 7.46
C ARG A 531 -14.65 5.04 7.11
N GLY A 532 -14.65 5.99 8.03
CA GLY A 532 -15.29 7.30 7.83
C GLY A 532 -16.82 7.30 7.92
N CYS A 533 -17.45 6.26 8.47
CA CYS A 533 -18.86 6.27 8.84
C CYS A 533 -19.10 7.14 10.09
N ILE A 534 -18.99 8.47 9.93
CA ILE A 534 -18.99 9.44 11.02
C ILE A 534 -20.35 9.60 11.74
N SER A 535 -21.45 9.05 11.22
CA SER A 535 -22.75 9.06 11.92
C SER A 535 -23.03 7.76 12.68
N LEU A 536 -22.17 6.75 12.55
CA LEU A 536 -22.37 5.45 13.17
C LEU A 536 -22.02 5.52 14.66
N ASN A 537 -23.02 5.39 15.52
CA ASN A 537 -22.86 5.55 16.98
C ASN A 537 -22.66 4.22 17.72
N LYS A 538 -23.24 3.12 17.23
CA LYS A 538 -23.13 1.79 17.87
C LYS A 538 -22.97 0.69 16.84
N ILE A 539 -22.27 -0.37 17.20
CA ILE A 539 -22.13 -1.57 16.38
C ILE A 539 -22.23 -2.82 17.27
N ASN A 540 -23.05 -3.77 16.83
CA ASN A 540 -23.17 -5.09 17.46
C ASN A 540 -22.49 -6.12 16.54
N ILE A 541 -21.47 -6.80 17.06
CA ILE A 541 -20.70 -7.82 16.34
C ILE A 541 -21.26 -9.21 16.68
N PRO A 542 -21.94 -9.90 15.75
CA PRO A 542 -22.51 -11.23 16.03
C PRO A 542 -21.42 -12.29 16.14
N SER A 543 -21.73 -13.43 16.77
CA SER A 543 -20.75 -14.50 17.03
C SER A 543 -20.21 -15.18 15.78
N THR A 544 -20.90 -15.06 14.64
CA THR A 544 -20.41 -15.55 13.35
C THR A 544 -19.27 -14.73 12.77
N VAL A 545 -19.08 -13.48 13.23
CA VAL A 545 -17.95 -12.65 12.79
C VAL A 545 -16.67 -13.12 13.48
N VAL A 546 -15.79 -13.74 12.71
CA VAL A 546 -14.50 -14.27 13.19
C VAL A 546 -13.33 -13.34 12.85
N PHE A 547 -13.54 -12.37 11.95
CA PHE A 547 -12.50 -11.48 11.45
C PHE A 547 -13.01 -10.04 11.25
N ILE A 548 -12.29 -9.08 11.82
CA ILE A 548 -12.44 -7.64 11.57
C ILE A 548 -11.09 -7.12 11.07
N GLY A 549 -11.02 -6.71 9.81
CA GLY A 549 -9.80 -6.34 9.12
C GLY A 549 -9.24 -4.97 9.51
N THR A 550 -8.00 -4.74 9.09
CA THR A 550 -7.25 -3.49 9.33
C THR A 550 -8.06 -2.24 8.95
N ASN A 551 -8.08 -1.24 9.83
CA ASN A 551 -8.81 0.01 9.66
C ASN A 551 -10.34 -0.10 9.45
N ALA A 552 -10.98 -1.24 9.76
CA ALA A 552 -12.40 -1.48 9.46
C ALA A 552 -13.33 -0.36 9.95
N PHE A 553 -13.13 0.18 11.15
CA PHE A 553 -13.93 1.25 11.75
C PHE A 553 -13.14 2.55 11.95
N GLN A 554 -12.04 2.75 11.22
CA GLN A 554 -11.20 3.94 11.39
C GLN A 554 -12.00 5.24 11.16
N ASN A 555 -11.78 6.25 12.01
CA ASN A 555 -12.41 7.57 11.94
C ASN A 555 -13.96 7.48 11.90
N THR A 556 -14.54 6.56 12.66
CA THR A 556 -16.00 6.51 12.92
C THR A 556 -16.33 7.23 14.24
N ASN A 557 -17.59 7.58 14.46
CA ASN A 557 -18.05 8.14 15.75
C ASN A 557 -18.75 7.09 16.63
N ILE A 558 -18.30 5.84 16.57
CA ILE A 558 -18.85 4.76 17.40
C ILE A 558 -18.56 5.08 18.87
N GLU A 559 -19.58 5.12 19.70
CA GLU A 559 -19.51 5.27 21.16
C GLU A 559 -19.45 3.93 21.89
N THR A 560 -20.17 2.92 21.38
CA THR A 560 -20.25 1.57 21.96
C THR A 560 -20.03 0.51 20.89
N VAL A 561 -19.11 -0.42 21.17
CA VAL A 561 -18.94 -1.68 20.43
C VAL A 561 -19.37 -2.82 21.34
N THR A 562 -20.33 -3.63 20.90
CA THR A 562 -20.80 -4.79 21.67
C THR A 562 -20.48 -6.07 20.90
N PHE A 563 -19.70 -6.96 21.51
CA PHE A 563 -19.46 -8.31 20.98
C PHE A 563 -20.50 -9.29 21.52
N SER A 564 -20.78 -10.34 20.74
CA SER A 564 -21.58 -11.46 21.21
C SER A 564 -20.82 -12.29 22.26
N LEU A 565 -21.54 -12.83 23.25
CA LEU A 565 -20.94 -13.58 24.38
C LEU A 565 -20.22 -14.86 23.93
N ASP A 566 -20.65 -15.45 22.81
CA ASP A 566 -20.11 -16.64 22.16
C ASP A 566 -19.18 -16.29 20.98
N SER A 567 -18.64 -15.07 20.93
CA SER A 567 -17.67 -14.70 19.89
C SER A 567 -16.34 -15.45 20.06
N HIS A 568 -15.83 -15.97 18.95
CA HIS A 568 -14.57 -16.73 18.88
C HIS A 568 -13.43 -15.93 18.22
N MET A 569 -13.53 -14.61 18.16
CA MET A 569 -12.54 -13.75 17.52
C MET A 569 -11.20 -13.76 18.27
N ARG A 570 -10.11 -14.04 17.56
CA ARG A 570 -8.75 -14.19 18.15
C ARG A 570 -7.88 -12.94 18.09
N VAL A 571 -8.15 -12.02 17.17
CA VAL A 571 -7.25 -10.88 16.90
C VAL A 571 -8.07 -9.60 16.77
N LEU A 572 -7.60 -8.55 17.44
CA LEU A 572 -8.00 -7.17 17.15
C LEU A 572 -6.95 -6.53 16.24
N ASN A 573 -7.28 -6.38 14.95
CA ASN A 573 -6.33 -5.97 13.91
C ASN A 573 -5.86 -4.50 14.03
N GLN A 574 -4.85 -4.17 13.22
CA GLN A 574 -4.21 -2.86 13.20
C GLN A 574 -5.23 -1.76 12.86
N TYR A 575 -5.16 -0.64 13.58
CA TYR A 575 -5.99 0.55 13.36
C TYR A 575 -7.51 0.33 13.36
N VAL A 576 -8.05 -0.81 13.84
CA VAL A 576 -9.47 -1.16 13.70
C VAL A 576 -10.40 -0.06 14.22
N PHE A 577 -10.10 0.52 15.38
CA PHE A 577 -10.85 1.61 16.00
C PHE A 577 -10.04 2.92 16.07
N SER A 578 -8.99 3.06 15.24
CA SER A 578 -8.16 4.26 15.24
C SER A 578 -8.95 5.50 14.84
N GLY A 579 -8.82 6.58 15.61
CA GLY A 579 -9.54 7.84 15.38
C GLY A 579 -11.01 7.79 15.77
N CYS A 580 -11.49 6.73 16.43
CA CYS A 580 -12.84 6.68 17.00
C CYS A 580 -12.92 7.53 18.28
N ASN A 581 -12.86 8.85 18.11
CA ASN A 581 -12.73 9.83 19.20
C ASN A 581 -13.93 9.87 20.17
N THR A 582 -15.01 9.14 19.89
CA THR A 582 -16.19 9.02 20.76
C THR A 582 -16.30 7.64 21.43
N LEU A 583 -15.48 6.65 21.05
CA LEU A 583 -15.55 5.29 21.57
C LEU A 583 -15.20 5.27 23.05
N ARG A 584 -16.18 4.92 23.89
CA ARG A 584 -16.06 4.87 25.36
C ARG A 584 -16.20 3.46 25.90
N ASN A 585 -17.09 2.67 25.31
CA ASN A 585 -17.50 1.38 25.84
C ASN A 585 -17.21 0.25 24.85
N ILE A 586 -16.51 -0.77 25.32
CA ILE A 586 -16.32 -2.03 24.60
C ILE A 586 -16.94 -3.12 25.47
N GLU A 587 -18.13 -3.54 25.09
CA GLU A 587 -18.92 -4.52 25.84
C GLU A 587 -18.62 -5.93 25.37
N ASN A 588 -18.48 -6.86 26.32
CA ASN A 588 -18.28 -8.29 26.08
C ASN A 588 -17.05 -8.62 25.22
N ILE A 589 -15.96 -7.87 25.37
CA ILE A 589 -14.71 -8.17 24.64
C ILE A 589 -14.35 -9.67 24.80
N PRO A 590 -14.17 -10.43 23.71
CA PRO A 590 -14.00 -11.88 23.80
C PRO A 590 -12.76 -12.27 24.59
N SER A 591 -12.92 -13.15 25.59
CA SER A 591 -11.82 -13.63 26.43
C SER A 591 -10.75 -14.41 25.66
N CYS A 592 -11.08 -14.90 24.46
CA CYS A 592 -10.21 -15.66 23.57
C CYS A 592 -9.35 -14.82 22.62
N ILE A 593 -9.34 -13.48 22.75
CA ILE A 593 -8.42 -12.62 21.99
C ILE A 593 -6.98 -12.92 22.40
N GLU A 594 -6.15 -13.33 21.44
CA GLU A 594 -4.74 -13.69 21.56
C GLU A 594 -3.82 -12.49 21.28
N SER A 595 -4.19 -11.58 20.38
CA SER A 595 -3.40 -10.37 20.09
C SER A 595 -4.24 -9.10 19.88
N ILE A 596 -3.67 -7.98 20.33
CA ILE A 596 -4.15 -6.62 20.05
C ILE A 596 -3.07 -5.91 19.25
N GLU A 597 -3.35 -5.66 17.97
CA GLU A 597 -2.36 -5.19 17.00
C GLU A 597 -2.14 -3.66 17.05
N SER A 598 -1.14 -3.19 16.30
CA SER A 598 -0.66 -1.81 16.39
C SER A 598 -1.75 -0.78 16.12
N ASN A 599 -1.75 0.28 16.93
CA ASN A 599 -2.69 1.40 16.81
C ASN A 599 -4.19 1.03 16.88
N CYS A 600 -4.55 -0.17 17.38
CA CYS A 600 -5.93 -0.68 17.40
C CYS A 600 -6.94 0.33 17.98
N PHE A 601 -6.61 0.96 19.12
CA PHE A 601 -7.44 1.93 19.83
C PHE A 601 -6.86 3.35 19.81
N GLU A 602 -5.95 3.66 18.88
CA GLU A 602 -5.32 4.97 18.81
C GLU A 602 -6.36 6.10 18.70
N PHE A 603 -6.20 7.17 19.49
CA PHE A 603 -7.12 8.31 19.55
C PHE A 603 -8.58 7.93 19.85
N THR A 604 -8.80 6.92 20.69
CA THR A 604 -10.14 6.61 21.23
C THR A 604 -10.41 7.35 22.54
N ASN A 605 -11.65 7.29 23.02
CA ASN A 605 -12.09 7.94 24.26
C ASN A 605 -12.45 6.92 25.36
N ILE A 606 -11.86 5.72 25.32
CA ILE A 606 -12.08 4.67 26.31
C ILE A 606 -11.58 5.14 27.68
N GLU A 607 -12.34 4.85 28.74
CA GLU A 607 -12.03 5.31 30.09
C GLU A 607 -11.32 4.24 30.93
N THR A 608 -11.68 2.98 30.71
CA THR A 608 -11.05 1.82 31.33
C THR A 608 -10.81 0.74 30.30
N PHE A 609 -9.79 -0.08 30.51
CA PHE A 609 -9.54 -1.24 29.67
C PHE A 609 -9.02 -2.41 30.50
N THR A 610 -9.70 -3.56 30.40
CA THR A 610 -9.26 -4.81 31.00
C THR A 610 -8.78 -5.75 29.89
N VAL A 611 -7.55 -6.24 30.01
CA VAL A 611 -6.94 -7.13 29.01
C VAL A 611 -7.69 -8.48 29.00
N PRO A 612 -8.11 -9.00 27.83
CA PRO A 612 -8.68 -10.34 27.74
C PRO A 612 -7.71 -11.42 28.25
N VAL A 613 -8.22 -12.42 28.96
CA VAL A 613 -7.37 -13.40 29.68
C VAL A 613 -6.48 -14.24 28.76
N SER A 614 -6.87 -14.49 27.51
CA SER A 614 -6.05 -15.25 26.55
C SER A 614 -5.05 -14.39 25.76
N THR A 615 -4.98 -13.08 26.01
CA THR A 615 -4.12 -12.18 25.23
C THR A 615 -2.66 -12.46 25.55
N VAL A 616 -1.89 -12.83 24.53
CA VAL A 616 -0.46 -13.10 24.60
C VAL A 616 0.34 -11.82 24.38
N SER A 617 -0.11 -10.96 23.47
CA SER A 617 0.60 -9.74 23.09
C SER A 617 -0.29 -8.54 22.80
N ILE A 618 0.23 -7.35 23.14
CA ILE A 618 -0.31 -6.05 22.72
C ILE A 618 0.80 -5.31 21.99
N ALA A 619 0.56 -4.89 20.75
CA ALA A 619 1.56 -4.30 19.88
C ALA A 619 1.75 -2.78 20.11
N ASP A 620 2.69 -2.20 19.38
CA ASP A 620 3.10 -0.80 19.52
C ASP A 620 1.93 0.18 19.30
N TYR A 621 1.93 1.27 20.06
CA TYR A 621 0.94 2.36 19.94
C TYR A 621 -0.54 1.95 20.10
N ALA A 622 -0.86 0.75 20.60
CA ALA A 622 -2.22 0.23 20.65
C ALA A 622 -3.25 1.19 21.31
N PHE A 623 -2.84 1.96 22.33
CA PHE A 623 -3.67 2.95 23.02
C PHE A 623 -3.16 4.38 22.86
N ARG A 624 -2.34 4.67 21.84
CA ARG A 624 -1.75 5.99 21.67
C ARG A 624 -2.83 7.07 21.63
N GLY A 625 -2.68 8.10 22.44
CA GLY A 625 -3.58 9.24 22.46
C GLY A 625 -4.98 8.96 23.02
N CYS A 626 -5.20 7.83 23.71
CA CYS A 626 -6.42 7.59 24.50
C CYS A 626 -6.46 8.53 25.71
N ARG A 627 -6.77 9.80 25.49
CA ARG A 627 -6.65 10.86 26.51
C ARG A 627 -7.57 10.66 27.71
N SER A 628 -8.62 9.87 27.57
CA SER A 628 -9.61 9.59 28.63
C SER A 628 -9.34 8.30 29.39
N LEU A 629 -8.36 7.49 28.96
CA LEU A 629 -8.04 6.23 29.64
C LEU A 629 -7.47 6.52 31.02
N ARG A 630 -8.15 6.05 32.07
CA ARG A 630 -7.82 6.29 33.48
C ARG A 630 -7.23 5.07 34.18
N VAL A 631 -7.74 3.89 33.84
CA VAL A 631 -7.39 2.61 34.45
C VAL A 631 -7.11 1.57 33.37
N PHE A 632 -5.97 0.89 33.48
CA PHE A 632 -5.60 -0.24 32.64
C PHE A 632 -5.34 -1.47 33.54
N THR A 633 -6.09 -2.55 33.31
CA THR A 633 -6.08 -3.72 34.20
C THR A 633 -5.60 -4.96 33.45
N ILE A 634 -4.55 -5.59 33.96
CA ILE A 634 -4.11 -6.95 33.60
C ILE A 634 -4.74 -7.90 34.63
N PRO A 635 -5.81 -8.63 34.29
CA PRO A 635 -6.54 -9.44 35.26
C PRO A 635 -5.80 -10.73 35.61
N SER A 636 -6.22 -11.35 36.72
CA SER A 636 -5.74 -12.67 37.14
C SER A 636 -5.99 -13.74 36.08
N GLY A 637 -4.99 -14.59 35.85
CA GLY A 637 -5.02 -15.64 34.84
C GLY A 637 -4.77 -15.15 33.40
N CYS A 638 -4.44 -13.87 33.20
CA CYS A 638 -4.05 -13.35 31.89
C CYS A 638 -2.67 -13.87 31.46
N VAL A 639 -2.56 -14.40 30.24
CA VAL A 639 -1.32 -14.96 29.66
C VAL A 639 -0.45 -13.92 28.94
N LEU A 640 -0.72 -12.63 29.16
CA LEU A 640 0.02 -11.54 28.51
C LEU A 640 1.50 -11.66 28.84
N SER A 641 2.33 -11.74 27.81
CA SER A 641 3.78 -11.90 27.91
C SER A 641 4.55 -10.79 27.19
N ASN A 642 3.91 -10.09 26.25
CA ASN A 642 4.54 -9.03 25.47
C ASN A 642 3.67 -7.75 25.40
N ILE A 643 4.30 -6.61 25.71
CA ILE A 643 3.71 -5.28 25.58
C ILE A 643 4.64 -4.45 24.70
N GLY A 644 4.10 -3.94 23.59
CA GLY A 644 4.79 -3.14 22.61
C GLY A 644 5.21 -1.77 23.14
N ASN A 645 6.09 -1.13 22.38
CA ASN A 645 6.60 0.19 22.70
C ASN A 645 5.55 1.28 22.44
N PHE A 646 5.69 2.41 23.12
CA PHE A 646 4.84 3.59 22.91
C PHE A 646 3.32 3.37 23.10
N ILE A 647 2.95 2.25 23.74
CA ILE A 647 1.57 1.78 23.90
C ILE A 647 0.60 2.85 24.42
N PHE A 648 1.01 3.64 25.41
CA PHE A 648 0.16 4.64 26.08
C PHE A 648 0.61 6.08 25.81
N THR A 649 1.41 6.30 24.76
CA THR A 649 1.91 7.64 24.42
C THR A 649 0.75 8.62 24.25
N GLY A 650 0.69 9.68 25.06
CA GLY A 650 -0.40 10.65 25.02
C GLY A 650 -1.68 10.28 25.79
N CYS A 651 -1.69 9.19 26.56
CA CYS A 651 -2.76 8.84 27.50
C CYS A 651 -2.72 9.71 28.76
N THR A 652 -2.99 11.00 28.63
CA THR A 652 -2.74 12.01 29.69
C THR A 652 -3.56 11.83 30.97
N SER A 653 -4.60 11.01 30.98
CA SER A 653 -5.44 10.74 32.16
C SER A 653 -5.14 9.41 32.85
N LEU A 654 -4.21 8.61 32.31
CA LEU A 654 -3.92 7.29 32.85
C LEU A 654 -3.24 7.44 34.21
N SER A 655 -3.98 7.10 35.26
CA SER A 655 -3.57 7.31 36.65
C SER A 655 -3.23 6.01 37.37
N VAL A 656 -3.81 4.88 36.93
CA VAL A 656 -3.70 3.60 37.61
C VAL A 656 -3.46 2.48 36.59
N ILE A 657 -2.50 1.62 36.89
CA ILE A 657 -2.34 0.31 36.25
C ILE A 657 -2.52 -0.75 37.33
N GLU A 658 -3.41 -1.69 37.07
CA GLU A 658 -3.71 -2.82 37.94
C GLU A 658 -3.15 -4.09 37.31
N CYS A 659 -2.51 -4.94 38.11
CA CYS A 659 -1.93 -6.19 37.63
C CYS A 659 -2.08 -7.26 38.70
N ASP A 660 -3.07 -8.13 38.52
CA ASP A 660 -3.40 -9.17 39.49
C ASP A 660 -2.77 -10.49 39.06
N ASN A 661 -1.81 -10.99 39.85
CA ASN A 661 -1.24 -12.34 39.71
C ASN A 661 -0.83 -12.76 38.26
N SER A 662 -0.22 -11.85 37.50
CA SER A 662 0.35 -12.17 36.18
C SER A 662 1.64 -12.98 36.31
N GLU A 663 1.88 -13.91 35.37
CA GLU A 663 3.14 -14.66 35.28
C GLU A 663 4.31 -13.79 34.80
N HIS A 664 4.03 -12.76 34.00
CA HIS A 664 5.06 -11.97 33.32
C HIS A 664 5.19 -10.52 33.80
N PHE A 665 4.17 -9.97 34.47
CA PHE A 665 4.15 -8.58 34.90
C PHE A 665 3.84 -8.40 36.39
N VAL A 666 4.26 -7.27 36.93
CA VAL A 666 3.95 -6.85 38.30
C VAL A 666 3.86 -5.33 38.37
N VAL A 667 2.92 -4.82 39.17
CA VAL A 667 2.87 -3.40 39.50
C VAL A 667 3.57 -3.19 40.84
N ASP A 668 4.54 -2.28 40.85
CA ASP A 668 5.32 -1.91 42.02
C ASP A 668 5.52 -0.39 42.04
N ASN A 669 5.35 0.26 43.20
CA ASN A 669 5.36 1.72 43.33
C ASN A 669 4.51 2.47 42.27
N GLY A 670 3.39 1.88 41.85
CA GLY A 670 2.49 2.44 40.84
C GLY A 670 3.00 2.36 39.40
N ALA A 671 4.15 1.74 39.13
CA ALA A 671 4.68 1.49 37.79
C ALA A 671 4.53 0.01 37.41
N LEU A 672 4.41 -0.26 36.11
CA LEU A 672 4.39 -1.59 35.55
C LEU A 672 5.82 -2.07 35.26
N PHE A 673 6.17 -3.24 35.78
CA PHE A 673 7.44 -3.92 35.57
C PHE A 673 7.22 -5.31 34.97
N ASN A 674 8.28 -5.89 34.41
CA ASN A 674 8.33 -7.35 34.24
C ASN A 674 8.36 -8.07 35.60
N LYS A 675 8.07 -9.37 35.60
CA LYS A 675 7.95 -10.18 36.83
C LYS A 675 9.18 -10.11 37.72
N GLU A 676 10.36 -10.10 37.12
CA GLU A 676 11.66 -10.05 37.80
C GLU A 676 12.01 -8.66 38.36
N ARG A 677 11.22 -7.62 38.04
CA ARG A 677 11.50 -6.20 38.34
C ARG A 677 12.84 -5.72 37.80
N SER A 678 13.31 -6.32 36.70
CA SER A 678 14.54 -5.90 36.02
C SER A 678 14.30 -4.87 34.92
N ASN A 679 13.06 -4.71 34.44
CA ASN A 679 12.69 -3.75 33.41
C ASN A 679 11.43 -2.98 33.83
N LEU A 680 11.52 -1.64 33.88
CA LEU A 680 10.35 -0.78 34.02
C LEU A 680 9.72 -0.56 32.66
N ILE A 681 8.49 -1.02 32.49
CA ILE A 681 7.76 -1.00 31.22
C ILE A 681 7.03 0.33 31.05
N TYR A 682 6.25 0.73 32.06
CA TYR A 682 5.45 1.94 31.96
C TYR A 682 5.08 2.54 33.32
N PHE A 683 4.95 3.86 33.38
CA PHE A 683 4.54 4.64 34.53
C PHE A 683 3.34 5.53 34.17
N PRO A 684 2.22 5.47 34.92
CA PRO A 684 1.01 6.24 34.62
C PRO A 684 1.26 7.77 34.64
N PRO A 685 1.04 8.49 33.51
CA PRO A 685 1.38 9.91 33.39
C PRO A 685 0.55 10.85 34.27
N ALA A 686 -0.66 10.42 34.66
CA ALA A 686 -1.52 11.15 35.60
C ALA A 686 -1.34 10.71 37.06
N SER A 687 -0.33 9.88 37.36
CA SER A 687 0.02 9.51 38.74
C SER A 687 0.27 10.76 39.60
N SER A 688 -0.09 10.69 40.87
CA SER A 688 0.15 11.76 41.85
C SER A 688 1.57 11.75 42.43
N ILE A 689 2.37 10.72 42.11
CA ILE A 689 3.74 10.55 42.59
C ILE A 689 4.64 11.62 41.95
N LYS A 690 5.30 12.40 42.81
CA LYS A 690 6.22 13.48 42.41
C LYS A 690 7.69 13.05 42.33
N PHE A 691 8.07 12.07 43.14
CA PHE A 691 9.44 11.57 43.22
C PHE A 691 9.42 10.06 43.08
N PHE A 692 10.22 9.54 42.14
CA PHE A 692 10.30 8.11 41.89
C PHE A 692 11.73 7.63 42.08
N CYS A 693 11.91 6.59 42.91
CA CYS A 693 13.21 5.98 43.17
C CYS A 693 13.20 4.55 42.64
N PHE A 694 14.22 4.19 41.86
CA PHE A 694 14.38 2.83 41.37
C PHE A 694 14.94 1.91 42.47
N SER A 695 14.60 0.62 42.42
CA SER A 695 15.29 -0.39 43.22
C SER A 695 16.60 -0.83 42.51
N GLN A 696 17.53 -1.44 43.24
CA GLN A 696 18.81 -1.90 42.68
C GLN A 696 18.67 -3.01 41.62
N ASN A 697 17.51 -3.68 41.57
CA ASN A 697 17.25 -4.78 40.65
C ASN A 697 16.90 -4.32 39.24
N VAL A 698 16.46 -3.07 39.07
CA VAL A 698 16.04 -2.52 37.77
C VAL A 698 17.27 -2.28 36.89
N LYS A 699 17.33 -2.91 35.72
CA LYS A 699 18.41 -2.83 34.73
C LYS A 699 18.07 -1.96 33.53
N SER A 700 16.80 -1.82 33.18
CA SER A 700 16.39 -1.00 32.03
C SER A 700 15.08 -0.27 32.25
N VAL A 701 14.93 0.84 31.54
CA VAL A 701 13.69 1.62 31.41
C VAL A 701 13.25 1.55 29.95
N SER A 702 12.06 1.01 29.69
CA SER A 702 11.51 0.87 28.35
C SER A 702 11.29 2.21 27.63
N SER A 703 11.22 2.16 26.30
CA SER A 703 10.84 3.31 25.49
C SER A 703 9.47 3.84 25.91
N SER A 704 9.33 5.17 26.00
CA SER A 704 8.13 5.88 26.46
C SER A 704 7.66 5.59 27.90
N ALA A 705 8.46 4.93 28.74
CA ALA A 705 8.02 4.44 30.04
C ALA A 705 7.41 5.53 30.95
N PHE A 706 7.97 6.74 30.96
CA PHE A 706 7.46 7.90 31.69
C PHE A 706 6.94 8.99 30.75
N TYR A 707 6.56 8.66 29.51
CA TYR A 707 6.16 9.67 28.53
C TYR A 707 5.00 10.53 29.05
N GLY A 708 5.18 11.85 29.05
CA GLY A 708 4.14 12.81 29.40
C GLY A 708 3.77 12.83 30.89
N CYS A 709 4.64 12.36 31.79
CA CYS A 709 4.38 12.42 33.24
C CYS A 709 4.41 13.88 33.73
N ARG A 710 3.23 14.46 33.96
CA ARG A 710 3.09 15.89 34.26
C ARG A 710 3.30 16.25 35.73
N HIS A 711 3.22 15.29 36.65
CA HIS A 711 3.43 15.55 38.09
C HIS A 711 4.78 15.10 38.60
N LEU A 712 5.53 14.33 37.80
CA LEU A 712 6.84 13.82 38.18
C LEU A 712 7.86 14.96 38.19
N GLU A 713 8.37 15.29 39.39
CA GLU A 713 9.34 16.35 39.63
C GLU A 713 10.77 15.80 39.67
N GLY A 714 11.00 14.56 40.09
CA GLY A 714 12.36 14.02 40.11
C GLY A 714 12.46 12.50 40.17
N ILE A 715 13.58 11.99 39.67
CA ILE A 715 13.94 10.58 39.67
C ILE A 715 15.29 10.35 40.33
N MET A 716 15.39 9.27 41.11
CA MET A 716 16.64 8.78 41.67
C MET A 716 16.99 7.40 41.12
N ILE A 717 18.15 7.30 40.48
CA ILE A 717 18.75 6.06 39.97
C ILE A 717 19.84 5.60 40.96
N PRO A 718 19.69 4.45 41.64
CA PRO A 718 20.75 3.88 42.47
C PRO A 718 21.99 3.51 41.65
N ASP A 719 23.17 3.53 42.27
CA ASP A 719 24.36 2.93 41.66
C ASP A 719 24.14 1.43 41.39
N ASN A 720 24.77 0.91 40.33
CA ASN A 720 24.69 -0.50 39.89
C ASN A 720 23.28 -1.02 39.52
N SER A 721 22.33 -0.11 39.24
CA SER A 721 20.97 -0.45 38.82
C SER A 721 20.80 -0.39 37.29
N ILE A 722 20.40 0.76 36.77
CA ILE A 722 19.95 0.97 35.40
C ILE A 722 21.15 1.09 34.46
N GLU A 723 21.13 0.27 33.41
CA GLU A 723 22.10 0.27 32.33
C GLU A 723 21.59 1.01 31.09
N THR A 724 20.29 0.91 30.81
CA THR A 724 19.68 1.46 29.58
C THR A 724 18.43 2.29 29.88
N ILE A 725 18.37 3.50 29.30
CA ILE A 725 17.19 4.35 29.25
C ILE A 725 16.70 4.40 27.80
N GLY A 726 15.50 3.87 27.57
CA GLY A 726 14.89 3.73 26.24
C GLY A 726 14.46 5.04 25.58
N SER A 727 14.09 4.94 24.30
CA SER A 727 13.74 6.07 23.45
C SER A 727 12.51 6.81 23.98
N SER A 728 12.59 8.13 24.04
CA SER A 728 11.53 8.99 24.60
C SER A 728 11.04 8.60 26.01
N ALA A 729 11.86 7.90 26.80
CA ALA A 729 11.48 7.41 28.13
C ALA A 729 10.87 8.49 29.04
N PHE A 730 11.42 9.70 29.06
CA PHE A 730 10.94 10.85 29.84
C PHE A 730 10.39 11.99 28.98
N SER A 731 10.09 11.72 27.71
CA SER A 731 9.67 12.78 26.80
C SER A 731 8.38 13.44 27.26
N GLU A 732 8.24 14.75 27.07
CA GLU A 732 7.06 15.55 27.47
C GLU A 732 6.78 15.58 28.99
N CYS A 733 7.74 15.19 29.84
CA CYS A 733 7.65 15.36 31.29
C CYS A 733 7.90 16.83 31.68
N THR A 734 6.86 17.66 31.60
CA THR A 734 7.01 19.11 31.75
C THR A 734 7.38 19.57 33.16
N SER A 735 7.01 18.84 34.22
CA SER A 735 7.34 19.20 35.62
C SER A 735 8.66 18.62 36.12
N PHE A 736 9.38 17.86 35.28
CA PHE A 736 10.57 17.12 35.67
C PHE A 736 11.77 18.05 35.86
N LYS A 737 12.35 18.05 37.07
CA LYS A 737 13.39 18.98 37.52
C LYS A 737 14.72 18.30 37.83
N TYR A 738 14.70 17.06 38.30
CA TYR A 738 15.90 16.42 38.85
C TYR A 738 16.03 14.95 38.42
N ILE A 739 17.23 14.58 37.96
CA ILE A 739 17.64 13.19 37.76
C ILE A 739 19.15 13.07 38.00
N ASN A 740 19.58 12.00 38.67
CA ASN A 740 20.99 11.60 38.69
C ASN A 740 21.25 10.51 37.63
N ILE A 741 22.39 10.59 36.97
CA ILE A 741 22.84 9.64 35.94
C ILE A 741 24.17 9.02 36.43
N PRO A 742 24.09 7.91 37.19
CA PRO A 742 25.28 7.24 37.72
C PRO A 742 26.09 6.48 36.66
N LEU A 743 27.30 6.03 37.01
CA LEU A 743 28.22 5.34 36.09
C LEU A 743 27.64 4.04 35.48
N CYS A 744 26.65 3.43 36.13
CA CYS A 744 26.01 2.22 35.61
C CYS A 744 25.14 2.48 34.38
N VAL A 745 24.68 3.72 34.13
CA VAL A 745 23.87 4.07 32.95
C VAL A 745 24.78 4.12 31.72
N LYS A 746 24.76 3.04 30.93
CA LYS A 746 25.59 2.88 29.73
C LYS A 746 24.99 3.57 28.51
N THR A 747 23.67 3.47 28.35
CA THR A 747 22.98 3.91 27.13
C THR A 747 21.77 4.77 27.46
N ILE A 748 21.64 5.91 26.78
CA ILE A 748 20.44 6.75 26.76
C ILE A 748 20.05 6.93 25.29
N GLU A 749 18.89 6.40 24.93
CA GLU A 749 18.41 6.38 23.55
C GLU A 749 17.79 7.72 23.10
N GLN A 750 17.30 7.74 21.86
CA GLN A 750 16.88 8.95 21.17
C GLN A 750 15.72 9.65 21.89
N ASN A 751 15.80 10.98 22.00
CA ASN A 751 14.76 11.86 22.54
C ASN A 751 14.29 11.51 23.96
N ALA A 752 15.08 10.76 24.74
CA ALA A 752 14.71 10.33 26.09
C ALA A 752 14.21 11.47 26.99
N PHE A 753 14.74 12.69 26.87
CA PHE A 753 14.37 13.88 27.65
C PHE A 753 13.78 15.02 26.79
N SER A 754 13.30 14.71 25.59
CA SER A 754 12.70 15.72 24.71
C SER A 754 11.46 16.35 25.36
N GLY A 755 11.30 17.67 25.29
CA GLY A 755 10.14 18.35 25.90
C GLY A 755 10.14 18.43 27.44
N CYS A 756 11.21 17.98 28.12
CA CYS A 756 11.40 18.19 29.56
C CYS A 756 11.79 19.64 29.86
N ILE A 757 10.83 20.56 29.73
CA ILE A 757 11.12 21.99 29.81
C ILE A 757 11.79 22.36 31.14
N ASN A 758 11.32 21.87 32.30
CA ASN A 758 11.86 22.27 33.59
C ASN A 758 13.20 21.60 34.00
N LEU A 759 13.75 20.72 33.15
CA LEU A 759 15.04 20.05 33.38
C LEU A 759 16.20 20.96 32.91
N HIS A 760 16.32 22.12 33.53
CA HIS A 760 17.15 23.22 33.01
C HIS A 760 18.60 23.27 33.51
N CYS A 761 18.90 22.76 34.70
CA CYS A 761 20.24 22.70 35.32
C CYS A 761 20.28 21.58 36.40
N GLY A 762 21.47 21.22 36.89
CA GLY A 762 21.62 20.34 38.06
C GLY A 762 21.51 18.83 37.80
N VAL A 763 21.52 18.38 36.55
CA VAL A 763 21.59 16.94 36.23
C VAL A 763 22.97 16.39 36.57
N ASN A 764 23.03 15.48 37.54
CA ASN A 764 24.31 14.93 38.02
C ASN A 764 24.72 13.70 37.20
N ILE A 765 25.51 13.92 36.15
CA ILE A 765 26.10 12.86 35.31
C ILE A 765 27.45 12.43 35.87
N GLN A 766 27.61 11.19 36.34
CA GLN A 766 28.87 10.70 36.90
C GLN A 766 29.92 10.38 35.81
N ASN A 767 29.51 9.85 34.64
CA ASN A 767 30.43 9.57 33.54
C ASN A 767 30.80 10.88 32.82
N LYS A 768 32.05 11.34 33.03
CA LYS A 768 32.57 12.60 32.47
C LYS A 768 33.35 12.44 31.16
N THR A 769 33.35 11.25 30.54
CA THR A 769 34.05 11.03 29.27
C THR A 769 33.41 11.86 28.16
N ARG A 770 34.24 12.46 27.30
CA ARG A 770 33.78 13.36 26.23
C ARG A 770 32.84 12.67 25.25
N SER A 771 33.14 11.42 24.87
CA SER A 771 32.30 10.62 23.97
C SER A 771 30.92 10.36 24.57
N TYR A 772 30.83 10.03 25.85
CA TYR A 772 29.56 9.76 26.53
C TYR A 772 28.70 11.02 26.66
N ILE A 773 29.28 12.14 27.08
CA ILE A 773 28.57 13.43 27.18
C ILE A 773 28.10 13.89 25.80
N ASP A 774 28.96 13.85 24.78
CA ASP A 774 28.60 14.25 23.42
C ASP A 774 27.47 13.36 22.85
N ASN A 775 27.46 12.06 23.18
CA ASN A 775 26.39 11.14 22.79
C ASN A 775 25.07 11.50 23.46
N ILE A 776 25.04 11.70 24.78
CA ILE A 776 23.82 12.11 25.50
C ILE A 776 23.24 13.39 24.91
N ILE A 777 24.06 14.43 24.69
CA ILE A 777 23.57 15.72 24.18
C ILE A 777 22.96 15.57 22.78
N LYS A 778 23.57 14.76 21.91
CA LYS A 778 23.13 14.59 20.53
C LYS A 778 21.89 13.71 20.41
N SER A 779 21.79 12.63 21.18
CA SER A 779 20.72 11.64 21.03
C SER A 779 19.55 11.89 21.97
N SER A 780 19.78 12.22 23.24
CA SER A 780 18.76 12.12 24.28
C SER A 780 17.79 13.29 24.35
N GLY A 781 18.04 14.41 23.65
CA GLY A 781 17.24 15.63 23.75
C GLY A 781 17.48 16.45 25.03
N LEU A 782 18.49 16.10 25.83
CA LEU A 782 18.89 16.83 27.03
C LEU A 782 19.58 18.16 26.67
N SER A 783 19.10 19.29 27.22
CA SER A 783 19.72 20.61 26.99
C SER A 783 21.14 20.69 27.56
N ILE A 784 22.07 21.36 26.86
CA ILE A 784 23.43 21.65 27.34
C ILE A 784 23.40 22.44 28.68
N THR A 785 22.37 23.26 28.88
CA THR A 785 22.22 24.02 30.14
C THR A 785 21.96 23.12 31.34
N SER A 786 21.34 21.95 31.13
CA SER A 786 20.96 21.01 32.19
C SER A 786 22.16 20.43 32.96
N MET A 787 23.33 20.41 32.33
CA MET A 787 24.58 19.94 32.91
C MET A 787 25.32 21.01 33.74
N LYS A 788 24.88 22.27 33.70
CA LYS A 788 25.44 23.32 34.54
C LYS A 788 24.92 23.18 35.97
N SER A 789 25.74 23.48 36.96
CA SER A 789 25.31 23.51 38.37
C SER A 789 24.23 24.57 38.58
N CYS A 790 23.07 24.19 39.12
CA CYS A 790 22.09 25.16 39.60
C CYS A 790 22.58 25.83 40.90
N SER A 791 22.24 27.10 41.11
CA SER A 791 22.40 27.78 42.40
C SER A 791 21.46 27.26 43.51
N LEU A 792 20.55 26.33 43.18
CA LEU A 792 19.49 25.83 44.07
C LEU A 792 19.79 24.52 44.81
N ILE A 793 20.86 23.80 44.45
CA ILE A 793 21.30 22.61 45.20
C ILE A 793 22.83 22.62 45.22
N THR A 794 23.41 23.30 46.20
CA THR A 794 24.82 23.12 46.54
C THR A 794 24.90 22.56 47.96
N CYS A 795 25.44 21.34 48.12
CA CYS A 795 26.05 20.91 49.38
C CYS A 795 27.39 21.65 49.64
N LYS A 796 27.45 22.95 49.35
CA LYS A 796 28.46 23.80 49.97
C LYS A 796 27.96 24.05 51.38
N GLN A 797 28.80 23.72 52.36
CA GLN A 797 28.58 23.97 53.78
C GLN A 797 28.35 25.48 53.99
N ILE A 798 27.10 25.92 53.87
CA ILE A 798 26.69 27.25 54.31
C ILE A 798 26.37 27.07 55.79
N HIS A 799 27.16 27.71 56.66
CA HIS A 799 26.83 27.90 58.05
C HIS A 799 25.53 28.72 58.15
N CYS A 800 24.38 28.05 58.05
CA CYS A 800 23.09 28.61 58.42
C CYS A 800 22.70 28.03 59.77
N GLN A 801 22.92 28.82 60.83
CA GLN A 801 22.12 28.69 62.05
C GLN A 801 20.67 29.01 61.67
N ASN A 802 19.86 28.00 61.36
CA ASN A 802 18.40 28.04 61.50
C ASN A 802 17.81 26.63 61.32
N HIS A 803 16.91 26.29 62.24
CA HIS A 803 16.30 24.96 62.42
C HIS A 803 15.73 24.36 61.14
N VAL A 804 16.24 23.20 60.74
CA VAL A 804 15.62 22.33 59.74
C VAL A 804 14.40 21.65 60.37
N SER A 805 13.23 21.79 59.73
CA SER A 805 12.00 21.11 60.13
C SER A 805 12.12 19.58 59.96
N ASN A 806 11.64 18.82 60.95
CA ASN A 806 11.63 17.34 60.99
C ASN A 806 10.91 16.66 59.80
N SER A 807 10.20 17.40 58.94
CA SER A 807 9.56 16.87 57.73
C SER A 807 10.54 16.50 56.60
N TYR A 808 11.76 17.04 56.59
CA TYR A 808 12.78 16.72 55.56
C TYR A 808 13.65 15.49 55.91
N LEU A 809 13.57 14.99 57.15
CA LEU A 809 14.41 13.91 57.66
C LEU A 809 13.80 12.51 57.50
N TYR A 810 12.54 12.39 57.07
CA TYR A 810 11.87 11.09 56.94
C TYR A 810 12.42 10.20 55.81
N VAL A 811 13.14 10.77 54.84
CA VAL A 811 13.73 10.01 53.70
C VAL A 811 15.04 9.30 54.07
N PHE A 812 15.64 9.62 55.23
CA PHE A 812 16.93 9.04 55.64
C PHE A 812 16.85 8.02 56.80
N ILE A 813 15.66 7.63 57.26
CA ILE A 813 15.49 6.75 58.46
C ILE A 813 14.97 5.33 58.13
N LEU A 814 14.71 4.97 56.87
CA LEU A 814 14.42 3.58 56.49
C LEU A 814 15.22 3.15 55.25
N MET A 815 16.55 3.24 55.37
CA MET A 815 17.48 2.35 54.65
C MET A 815 17.76 1.12 55.51
#